data_AF-A0A1V5M3E6-F1
#
_entry.id   AF-A0A1V5M3E6-F1
#
_cell.length_a   1.000
_cell.length_b   1.000
_cell.length_c   1.000
_cell.angle_alpha   90.00
_cell.angle_beta   90.00
_cell.angle_gamma   90.00
#
_symmetry.space_group_name_H-M   'P 1'
#
loop_
_entity.id
_entity.type
_entity.pdbx_description
1 polymer ?
#
loop_
_entity_poly.entity_id
_entity_poly.type
_entity_poly.pdbx_seq_one_letter_code
_entity_poly.pdbx_strand_id
1 'polypeptide(L)'
;MEWRAQWIWTDTPDRHPHNETVIVRRVCELPAITRATLALTADSVYRLFINGRWVEDGPCRSWPGHFQYDVLDVTALLRPGENEIVIAARHFGMSTFHRVPLEAGLLAQLDVTAADGRTLCIATDERWQAARGAAHIADTARVSIQMDQEEWYDARLAVTDADWAPAKAYYPAQGGPWQDLHPRDVRFLTREPIYPIRVCGTSVVNVPAQHFTFDLKRICFPEDRSANGCAFAVVLATVLESVTAREMPVHGGALYCNGAPVENGMLPLRAGENLLAMVVNSTGHQYVAEVVFPVWDGLTARNPLQPEDENPWLVIDQPGELCAVSTVAGYPGRPAVSEEIAAAMLALAQQPDAVALCAAAGPLCRQVPRAVMLPKDAYLDFRHRRVARSADDLLTDPTALLADNQAWTTVQPAADGDVEVCLDLGKEVVGYLTFELDAPAGTVADAHMIEYRVGARLQHTGHRNGFRYICHEGVNHFVSTRRRAGRYLFLTLRGMTGPVRVRTVSLLQATYPVEHRGTFRCSDSALTRIWEISAYTLRLCMEDTFTDCPLYEQTLWVGDARNEALYNAICYGADDLTLRCLRLTAQSLDHLPVTGCQVPSGWDILLPAWSFLWGIEVWDHYFASGDRAALEELYPAVIKNLRGAEPYCTDRGLFSIPAWNLFDWAPIDQDHCTVLHNSLFLLGALQTARQCCAALGAADGPWLTAFHDRLRAAVLALWDDAKGSYPDAIHEDGTVSAKTSQHTSALALLYDALPAGAETAAVRDLLDPPAAVTRIGSPFALQYVMEALEKSGRDADAVRIVRELWQGMLDADATTCWETFPNPDSYFPTRSHCHAWSSAPVYVFNRTILGIRPIAPGAAEVVVSPHPCGLTRAEGASASPCGDLWVAWRIEGETLAITVGMPPGVQWRVAPNAEWAAFREVTVNGKVVYEKTLADGRNR
;
A
#
# COMPACT_ATOMS: atom_id res chain seq x y z
N MET A 1 23.18 13.16 -17.23
CA MET A 1 22.60 13.80 -18.43
C MET A 1 22.88 15.31 -18.36
N GLU A 2 23.18 15.97 -19.47
CA GLU A 2 23.31 17.43 -19.51
C GLU A 2 21.94 18.04 -19.89
N TRP A 3 21.29 18.70 -18.94
CA TRP A 3 19.95 19.25 -19.14
C TRP A 3 19.99 20.62 -19.83
N ARG A 4 19.13 20.79 -20.83
CA ARG A 4 18.78 22.05 -21.49
C ARG A 4 17.32 22.44 -21.25
N ALA A 5 16.55 21.55 -20.63
CA ALA A 5 15.15 21.75 -20.29
C ALA A 5 14.95 22.68 -19.08
N GLN A 6 13.74 23.22 -19.02
CA GLN A 6 13.23 24.03 -17.94
C GLN A 6 11.97 23.37 -17.37
N TRP A 7 11.75 23.55 -16.07
CA TRP A 7 10.51 23.19 -15.41
C TRP A 7 9.40 24.12 -15.88
N ILE A 8 8.40 23.53 -16.53
CA ILE A 8 7.26 24.27 -17.11
C ILE A 8 5.95 23.90 -16.43
N TRP A 9 4.98 24.81 -16.52
CA TRP A 9 3.57 24.58 -16.17
C TRP A 9 2.66 25.55 -16.95
N THR A 10 1.38 25.64 -16.58
CA THR A 10 0.50 26.74 -17.01
C THR A 10 0.91 28.07 -16.34
N ASP A 11 0.53 29.21 -16.92
CA ASP A 11 0.77 30.53 -16.32
C ASP A 11 -0.22 30.79 -15.18
N THR A 12 0.03 30.17 -14.03
CA THR A 12 -0.74 30.35 -12.78
C THR A 12 0.15 30.91 -11.66
N PRO A 13 -0.38 31.79 -10.80
CA PRO A 13 0.34 32.27 -9.63
C PRO A 13 0.45 31.22 -8.52
N ASP A 14 -0.51 30.28 -8.43
CA ASP A 14 -0.49 29.21 -7.43
C ASP A 14 0.45 28.08 -7.89
N ARG A 15 1.49 27.83 -7.10
CA ARG A 15 2.49 26.77 -7.35
C ARG A 15 2.16 25.47 -6.63
N HIS A 16 1.12 25.45 -5.81
CA HIS A 16 0.63 24.27 -5.08
C HIS A 16 -0.85 23.98 -5.39
N PRO A 17 -1.27 23.99 -6.67
CA PRO A 17 -2.67 23.82 -7.02
C PRO A 17 -3.18 22.45 -6.56
N HIS A 18 -4.36 22.43 -5.94
CA HIS A 18 -4.95 21.20 -5.42
C HIS A 18 -5.46 20.32 -6.56
N ASN A 19 -4.94 19.09 -6.66
CA ASN A 19 -5.40 18.06 -7.60
C ASN A 19 -5.51 18.55 -9.06
N GLU A 20 -4.56 19.37 -9.51
CA GLU A 20 -4.60 19.95 -10.85
C GLU A 20 -3.94 19.03 -11.87
N THR A 21 -4.60 18.82 -13.01
CA THR A 21 -3.99 18.22 -14.19
C THR A 21 -3.81 19.27 -15.29
N VAL A 22 -2.65 19.27 -15.93
CA VAL A 22 -2.37 20.03 -17.15
C VAL A 22 -1.98 19.07 -18.27
N ILE A 23 -2.39 19.42 -19.47
CA ILE A 23 -1.97 18.74 -20.68
C ILE A 23 -0.94 19.63 -21.36
N VAL A 24 0.24 19.09 -21.62
CA VAL A 24 1.35 19.80 -22.27
C VAL A 24 1.62 19.13 -23.60
N ARG A 25 1.79 19.89 -24.68
CA ARG A 25 2.13 19.35 -26.00
C ARG A 25 3.30 20.06 -26.66
N ARG A 26 3.99 19.29 -27.52
CA ARG A 26 4.96 19.80 -28.48
C ARG A 26 4.83 19.05 -29.79
N VAL A 27 4.60 19.81 -30.85
CA VAL A 27 4.75 19.33 -32.24
C VAL A 27 6.15 19.69 -32.72
N CYS A 28 6.84 18.73 -33.33
CA CYS A 28 8.19 18.90 -33.84
C CYS A 28 8.41 18.15 -35.16
N GLU A 29 9.25 18.73 -36.02
CA GLU A 29 9.66 18.14 -37.29
C GLU A 29 11.02 17.46 -37.09
N LEU A 30 11.10 16.17 -37.41
CA LEU A 30 12.32 15.37 -37.27
C LEU A 30 12.82 14.87 -38.63
N PRO A 31 14.15 14.84 -38.87
CA PRO A 31 14.70 14.11 -40.00
C PRO A 31 14.53 12.60 -39.82
N ALA A 32 15.05 11.79 -40.74
CA ALA A 32 15.30 10.39 -40.43
C ALA A 32 16.24 10.27 -39.21
N ILE A 33 15.91 9.41 -38.25
CA ILE A 33 16.63 9.25 -36.98
C ILE A 33 17.21 7.84 -36.85
N THR A 34 18.25 7.69 -36.04
CA THR A 34 18.82 6.39 -35.66
C THR A 34 18.65 6.07 -34.18
N ARG A 35 18.48 7.10 -33.35
CA ARG A 35 18.28 6.97 -31.91
C ARG A 35 17.52 8.18 -31.37
N ALA A 36 16.63 7.96 -30.42
CA ALA A 36 16.00 9.01 -29.64
C ALA A 36 15.78 8.56 -28.20
N THR A 37 16.22 9.38 -27.25
CA THR A 37 16.05 9.15 -25.82
C THR A 37 15.24 10.30 -25.22
N LEU A 38 14.16 9.99 -24.53
CA LEU A 38 13.36 10.97 -23.79
C LEU A 38 13.63 10.81 -22.29
N ALA A 39 14.12 11.86 -21.65
CA ALA A 39 14.14 11.96 -20.20
C ALA A 39 12.99 12.83 -19.71
N LEU A 40 12.25 12.39 -18.69
CA LEU A 40 11.12 13.16 -18.17
C LEU A 40 10.80 12.88 -16.70
N THR A 41 10.26 13.89 -16.02
CA THR A 41 9.70 13.78 -14.67
C THR A 41 8.64 14.86 -14.45
N ALA A 42 7.81 14.67 -13.43
CA ALA A 42 6.81 15.65 -13.04
C ALA A 42 6.59 15.60 -11.53
N ASP A 43 6.15 16.71 -10.97
CA ASP A 43 5.59 16.77 -9.63
C ASP A 43 4.07 16.96 -9.74
N SER A 44 3.26 15.92 -9.53
CA SER A 44 3.56 14.70 -8.78
C SER A 44 3.67 13.43 -9.65
N VAL A 45 2.91 13.38 -10.75
CA VAL A 45 2.89 12.28 -11.71
C VAL A 45 2.66 12.77 -13.15
N TYR A 46 3.02 11.96 -14.13
CA TYR A 46 2.77 12.19 -15.55
C TYR A 46 2.27 10.92 -16.26
N ARG A 47 1.57 11.11 -17.38
CA ARG A 47 1.33 10.12 -18.42
C ARG A 47 1.79 10.66 -19.77
N LEU A 48 2.63 9.90 -20.46
CA LEU A 48 3.25 10.25 -21.73
C LEU A 48 2.53 9.62 -22.92
N PHE A 49 2.28 10.42 -23.95
CA PHE A 49 1.84 9.99 -25.26
C PHE A 49 2.80 10.50 -26.35
N ILE A 50 3.12 9.64 -27.31
CA ILE A 50 3.87 10.02 -28.51
C ILE A 50 3.05 9.58 -29.72
N ASN A 51 2.74 10.52 -30.61
CA ASN A 51 1.93 10.27 -31.82
C ASN A 51 0.60 9.55 -31.51
N GLY A 52 -0.07 9.97 -30.43
CA GLY A 52 -1.35 9.40 -29.96
C GLY A 52 -1.25 8.05 -29.21
N ARG A 53 -0.06 7.44 -29.12
CA ARG A 53 0.15 6.19 -28.39
C ARG A 53 0.57 6.46 -26.95
N TRP A 54 -0.13 5.87 -25.98
CA TRP A 54 0.32 5.84 -24.58
C TRP A 54 1.66 5.08 -24.46
N VAL A 55 2.65 5.74 -23.87
CA VAL A 55 4.03 5.24 -23.75
C VAL A 55 4.34 4.81 -22.33
N GLU A 56 4.25 5.72 -21.37
CA GLU A 56 4.66 5.46 -19.98
C GLU A 56 3.92 6.33 -18.97
N ASP A 57 3.80 5.84 -17.73
CA ASP A 57 3.37 6.59 -16.55
C ASP A 57 4.55 6.71 -15.58
N GLY A 58 4.72 7.88 -14.97
CA GLY A 58 5.81 8.12 -14.04
C GLY A 58 5.67 9.42 -13.25
N PRO A 59 6.74 9.94 -12.64
CA PRO A 59 7.97 9.20 -12.35
C PRO A 59 7.70 8.10 -11.31
N CYS A 60 8.67 7.26 -10.95
CA CYS A 60 8.56 6.49 -9.70
C CYS A 60 8.54 7.41 -8.47
N ARG A 61 8.16 6.90 -7.30
CA ARG A 61 8.19 7.65 -6.04
C ARG A 61 9.63 7.99 -5.64
N SER A 62 9.88 9.19 -5.13
CA SER A 62 11.20 9.58 -4.68
C SER A 62 11.10 10.64 -3.58
N TRP A 63 12.14 10.76 -2.77
CA TRP A 63 12.27 11.90 -1.87
C TRP A 63 12.53 13.17 -2.68
N PRO A 64 12.00 14.35 -2.28
CA PRO A 64 12.31 15.60 -2.97
C PRO A 64 13.78 16.00 -2.94
N GLY A 65 14.52 15.57 -1.91
CA GLY A 65 15.97 15.73 -1.79
C GLY A 65 16.79 14.84 -2.74
N HIS A 66 16.15 13.83 -3.33
CA HIS A 66 16.72 12.79 -4.19
C HIS A 66 15.75 12.54 -5.35
N PHE A 67 15.45 13.58 -6.12
CA PHE A 67 14.34 13.54 -7.06
C PHE A 67 14.70 12.73 -8.32
N GLN A 68 13.75 11.95 -8.84
CA GLN A 68 14.03 11.03 -9.94
C GLN A 68 13.34 11.42 -11.25
N TYR A 69 13.98 11.04 -12.36
CA TYR A 69 13.42 11.13 -13.71
C TYR A 69 13.55 9.82 -14.46
N ASP A 70 12.60 9.57 -15.35
CA ASP A 70 12.60 8.40 -16.22
C ASP A 70 13.42 8.67 -17.48
N VAL A 71 14.05 7.63 -18.02
CA VAL A 71 14.78 7.68 -19.30
C VAL A 71 14.26 6.58 -20.21
N LEU A 72 13.68 6.97 -21.33
CA LEU A 72 12.99 6.10 -22.27
C LEU A 72 13.70 6.09 -23.62
N ASP A 73 13.91 4.91 -24.19
CA ASP A 73 14.20 4.79 -25.62
C ASP A 73 12.89 4.93 -26.40
N VAL A 74 12.74 6.04 -27.12
CA VAL A 74 11.54 6.36 -27.90
C VAL A 74 11.80 6.29 -29.40
N THR A 75 12.94 5.72 -29.82
CA THR A 75 13.36 5.67 -31.23
C THR A 75 12.28 5.09 -32.14
N ALA A 76 11.65 3.98 -31.73
CA ALA A 76 10.63 3.30 -32.51
C ALA A 76 9.24 3.97 -32.47
N LEU A 77 9.07 5.02 -31.67
CA LEU A 77 7.80 5.74 -31.51
C LEU A 77 7.76 7.03 -32.35
N LEU A 78 8.90 7.46 -32.87
CA LEU A 78 9.06 8.64 -33.70
C LEU A 78 9.17 8.27 -35.18
N ARG A 79 8.84 9.22 -36.05
CA ARG A 79 8.87 9.07 -37.52
C ARG A 79 9.56 10.27 -38.18
N PRO A 80 10.13 10.13 -39.39
CA PRO A 80 10.52 11.29 -40.18
C PRO A 80 9.32 12.21 -40.45
N GLY A 81 9.54 13.53 -40.38
CA GLY A 81 8.50 14.54 -40.49
C GLY A 81 7.89 14.91 -39.12
N GLU A 82 6.60 15.22 -39.12
CA GLU A 82 5.86 15.68 -37.96
C GLU A 82 5.68 14.59 -36.88
N ASN A 83 6.02 14.94 -35.65
CA ASN A 83 5.78 14.16 -34.44
C ASN A 83 5.13 15.02 -33.37
N GLU A 84 4.21 14.43 -32.63
CA GLU A 84 3.58 15.06 -31.47
C GLU A 84 3.96 14.32 -30.18
N ILE A 85 4.36 15.09 -29.17
CA ILE A 85 4.59 14.62 -27.81
C ILE A 85 3.56 15.30 -26.93
N VAL A 86 2.73 14.52 -26.22
CA VAL A 86 1.72 15.01 -25.28
C VAL A 86 1.99 14.39 -23.92
N ILE A 87 1.96 15.21 -22.87
CA ILE A 87 2.16 14.78 -21.49
C ILE A 87 1.00 15.31 -20.65
N ALA A 88 0.24 14.41 -20.03
CA ALA A 88 -0.71 14.76 -18.99
C ALA A 88 0.03 14.74 -17.65
N ALA A 89 0.28 15.90 -17.05
CA ALA A 89 0.95 16.02 -15.76
C ALA A 89 -0.05 16.42 -14.69
N ARG A 90 -0.01 15.74 -13.53
CA ARG A 90 -0.93 15.99 -12.41
C ARG A 90 -0.15 16.29 -11.16
N HIS A 91 -0.50 17.40 -10.51
CA HIS A 91 0.03 17.82 -9.22
C HIS A 91 -1.01 17.56 -8.13
N PHE A 92 -0.64 16.82 -7.08
CA PHE A 92 -1.60 16.46 -6.03
C PHE A 92 -1.93 17.64 -5.12
N GLY A 93 -0.98 18.57 -4.94
CA GLY A 93 -1.10 19.74 -4.07
C GLY A 93 -1.11 19.41 -2.58
N MET A 94 -0.93 18.15 -2.18
CA MET A 94 -0.80 17.69 -0.80
C MET A 94 -0.07 16.35 -0.76
N SER A 95 0.68 16.09 0.30
CA SER A 95 1.40 14.84 0.50
C SER A 95 0.48 13.64 0.74
N THR A 96 1.06 12.48 0.45
CA THR A 96 0.49 11.15 0.65
C THR A 96 1.55 10.29 1.37
N PHE A 97 1.31 8.98 1.52
CA PHE A 97 2.30 8.08 2.10
C PHE A 97 3.38 7.61 1.11
N HIS A 98 3.25 7.97 -0.16
CA HIS A 98 4.17 7.58 -1.23
C HIS A 98 4.59 8.74 -2.13
N ARG A 99 4.14 9.98 -1.86
CA ARG A 99 4.56 11.20 -2.56
C ARG A 99 4.62 12.36 -1.59
N VAL A 100 5.64 13.20 -1.76
CA VAL A 100 5.82 14.47 -1.04
C VAL A 100 5.90 15.60 -2.09
N PRO A 101 4.76 16.05 -2.64
CA PRO A 101 4.73 17.10 -3.64
C PRO A 101 5.31 18.41 -3.08
N LEU A 102 6.16 19.07 -3.87
CA LEU A 102 6.68 20.39 -3.53
C LEU A 102 5.96 21.46 -4.32
N GLU A 103 6.25 21.63 -5.61
CA GLU A 103 5.56 22.60 -6.49
C GLU A 103 5.09 21.91 -7.76
N ALA A 104 4.05 22.42 -8.43
CA ALA A 104 3.61 21.89 -9.72
C ALA A 104 4.67 22.12 -10.81
N GLY A 105 5.13 21.06 -11.47
CA GLY A 105 6.15 21.19 -12.52
C GLY A 105 6.29 19.96 -13.39
N LEU A 106 6.63 20.20 -14.65
CA LEU A 106 7.00 19.18 -15.64
C LEU A 106 8.38 19.50 -16.23
N LEU A 107 9.25 18.51 -16.31
CA LEU A 107 10.55 18.61 -16.96
C LEU A 107 10.70 17.47 -17.98
N ALA A 108 10.97 17.78 -19.25
CA ALA A 108 11.24 16.76 -20.25
C ALA A 108 12.28 17.20 -21.29
N GLN A 109 13.10 16.27 -21.76
CA GLN A 109 14.11 16.48 -22.79
C GLN A 109 14.22 15.27 -23.71
N LEU A 110 13.93 15.48 -24.99
CA LEU A 110 14.14 14.52 -26.06
C LEU A 110 15.45 14.81 -26.78
N ASP A 111 16.43 13.91 -26.65
CA ASP A 111 17.68 13.95 -27.39
C ASP A 111 17.65 12.95 -28.55
N VAL A 112 17.85 13.46 -29.76
CA VAL A 112 17.72 12.70 -31.03
C VAL A 112 19.04 12.70 -31.78
N THR A 113 19.45 11.54 -32.28
CA THR A 113 20.52 11.40 -33.28
C THR A 113 19.90 11.15 -34.65
N ALA A 114 20.10 12.09 -35.57
CA ALA A 114 19.67 11.98 -36.95
C ALA A 114 20.53 10.97 -37.74
N ALA A 115 19.99 10.45 -38.83
CA ALA A 115 20.69 9.52 -39.73
C ALA A 115 21.93 10.14 -40.42
N ASP A 116 22.00 11.47 -40.49
CA ASP A 116 23.17 12.21 -40.97
C ASP A 116 24.20 12.53 -39.87
N GLY A 117 23.99 12.01 -38.65
CA GLY A 117 24.88 12.19 -37.50
C GLY A 117 24.66 13.45 -36.68
N ARG A 118 23.75 14.36 -37.09
CA ARG A 118 23.41 15.55 -36.28
C ARG A 118 22.65 15.16 -35.03
N THR A 119 22.88 15.87 -33.93
CA THR A 119 22.08 15.75 -32.71
C THR A 119 21.07 16.89 -32.60
N LEU A 120 19.84 16.57 -32.24
CA LEU A 120 18.76 17.52 -31.99
C LEU A 120 18.29 17.35 -30.53
N CYS A 121 17.89 18.45 -29.91
CA CYS A 121 17.39 18.47 -28.55
C CYS A 121 16.06 19.23 -28.53
N ILE A 122 15.00 18.57 -28.08
CA ILE A 122 13.67 19.17 -27.88
C ILE A 122 13.41 19.11 -26.38
N ALA A 123 13.61 20.25 -25.73
CA ALA A 123 13.55 20.38 -24.28
C ALA A 123 12.32 21.19 -23.87
N THR A 124 11.75 20.94 -22.69
CA THR A 124 10.65 21.75 -22.15
C THR A 124 11.11 23.18 -21.93
N ASP A 125 10.40 24.12 -22.54
CA ASP A 125 10.61 25.57 -22.53
C ASP A 125 9.31 26.28 -22.92
N GLU A 126 9.33 27.60 -23.10
CA GLU A 126 8.15 28.40 -23.50
C GLU A 126 7.65 28.12 -24.93
N ARG A 127 8.32 27.27 -25.72
CA ARG A 127 7.86 26.83 -27.05
C ARG A 127 6.91 25.63 -26.95
N TRP A 128 6.81 25.01 -25.79
CA TRP A 128 5.77 24.03 -25.50
C TRP A 128 4.45 24.76 -25.28
N GLN A 129 3.35 24.06 -25.50
CA GLN A 129 2.02 24.55 -25.19
C GLN A 129 1.47 23.80 -23.98
N ALA A 130 0.75 24.49 -23.12
CA ALA A 130 0.04 23.91 -21.98
C ALA A 130 -1.43 24.34 -22.01
N ALA A 131 -2.30 23.43 -21.60
CA ALA A 131 -3.71 23.66 -21.38
C ALA A 131 -4.11 23.07 -20.03
N ARG A 132 -5.08 23.69 -19.35
CA ARG A 132 -5.68 23.10 -18.16
C ARG A 132 -6.44 21.84 -18.57
N GLY A 133 -6.18 20.72 -17.91
CA GLY A 133 -6.89 19.46 -18.14
C GLY A 133 -8.26 19.47 -17.48
N ALA A 134 -9.17 20.33 -17.91
CA ALA A 134 -10.49 20.54 -17.28
C ALA A 134 -11.38 19.29 -17.25
N ALA A 135 -11.14 18.32 -18.14
CA ALA A 135 -11.75 17.00 -18.08
C ALA A 135 -11.42 16.25 -16.79
N HIS A 136 -10.23 16.43 -16.20
CA HIS A 136 -9.88 15.87 -14.91
C HIS A 136 -10.42 16.78 -13.80
N ILE A 137 -11.47 16.34 -13.13
CA ILE A 137 -12.15 17.13 -12.12
C ILE A 137 -11.30 17.19 -10.84
N ALA A 138 -10.93 18.39 -10.42
CA ALA A 138 -9.98 18.61 -9.32
C ALA A 138 -10.63 18.56 -7.92
N ASP A 139 -11.90 18.97 -7.79
CA ASP A 139 -12.63 19.05 -6.52
C ASP A 139 -13.24 17.69 -6.12
N THR A 140 -12.43 16.65 -6.09
CA THR A 140 -12.83 15.28 -5.71
C THR A 140 -12.24 14.88 -4.36
N ALA A 141 -12.93 13.95 -3.69
CA ALA A 141 -12.54 13.50 -2.37
C ALA A 141 -11.28 12.62 -2.44
N ARG A 142 -10.52 12.55 -1.35
CA ARG A 142 -9.34 11.67 -1.26
C ARG A 142 -9.72 10.21 -1.34
N VAL A 143 -8.94 9.39 -2.06
CA VAL A 143 -9.12 7.93 -2.04
C VAL A 143 -8.94 7.40 -0.63
N SER A 144 -7.89 7.86 0.06
CA SER A 144 -7.58 7.59 1.45
C SER A 144 -6.57 8.62 1.98
N ILE A 145 -6.10 8.46 3.22
CA ILE A 145 -4.98 9.28 3.72
C ILE A 145 -3.68 8.96 2.97
N GLN A 146 -3.49 7.69 2.64
CA GLN A 146 -2.29 7.15 2.02
C GLN A 146 -2.16 7.54 0.55
N MET A 147 -3.28 7.86 -0.11
CA MET A 147 -3.38 8.10 -1.56
C MET A 147 -3.97 9.47 -1.89
N ASP A 148 -3.78 9.90 -3.14
CA ASP A 148 -4.32 11.16 -3.68
C ASP A 148 -5.83 11.08 -3.97
N GLN A 149 -6.38 12.07 -4.68
CA GLN A 149 -7.82 12.29 -4.91
C GLN A 149 -8.46 11.36 -5.94
N GLU A 150 -9.70 10.93 -5.67
CA GLU A 150 -10.52 10.11 -6.55
C GLU A 150 -10.54 10.66 -7.98
N GLU A 151 -10.46 9.76 -8.96
CA GLU A 151 -10.44 10.13 -10.37
C GLU A 151 -11.84 10.34 -10.91
N TRP A 152 -12.10 11.55 -11.38
CA TRP A 152 -13.29 11.90 -12.13
C TRP A 152 -12.87 12.51 -13.47
N TYR A 153 -13.43 11.99 -14.55
CA TYR A 153 -13.13 12.44 -15.91
C TYR A 153 -14.40 12.79 -16.67
N ASP A 154 -14.55 14.05 -17.09
CA ASP A 154 -15.63 14.49 -17.97
C ASP A 154 -15.12 14.65 -19.40
N ALA A 155 -15.42 13.68 -20.25
CA ALA A 155 -14.91 13.62 -21.62
C ALA A 155 -15.46 14.73 -22.52
N ARG A 156 -16.54 15.41 -22.10
CA ARG A 156 -17.10 16.58 -22.80
C ARG A 156 -16.24 17.83 -22.61
N LEU A 157 -15.35 17.83 -21.62
CA LEU A 157 -14.43 18.92 -21.28
C LEU A 157 -12.98 18.62 -21.72
N ALA A 158 -12.79 17.66 -22.63
CA ALA A 158 -11.48 17.35 -23.18
C ALA A 158 -10.87 18.58 -23.88
N VAL A 159 -9.54 18.71 -23.80
CA VAL A 159 -8.81 19.83 -24.37
C VAL A 159 -9.06 19.94 -25.87
N THR A 160 -9.40 21.13 -26.32
CA THR A 160 -9.61 21.49 -27.73
C THR A 160 -8.48 22.39 -28.24
N ASP A 161 -8.42 22.64 -29.55
CA ASP A 161 -7.39 23.52 -30.12
C ASP A 161 -7.44 24.97 -29.61
N ALA A 162 -8.58 25.41 -29.05
CA ALA A 162 -8.74 26.76 -28.50
C ALA A 162 -8.12 26.93 -27.10
N ASP A 163 -7.82 25.83 -26.39
CA ASP A 163 -7.39 25.87 -24.99
C ASP A 163 -5.87 26.03 -24.82
N TRP A 164 -5.10 25.84 -25.90
CA TRP A 164 -3.64 25.84 -25.84
C TRP A 164 -3.06 27.25 -25.71
N ALA A 165 -2.27 27.45 -24.67
CA ALA A 165 -1.42 28.62 -24.49
C ALA A 165 0.06 28.20 -24.45
N PRO A 166 1.02 29.11 -24.70
CA PRO A 166 2.43 28.85 -24.39
C PRO A 166 2.60 28.43 -22.93
N ALA A 167 3.40 27.39 -22.68
CA ALA A 167 3.76 27.00 -21.33
C ALA A 167 4.68 28.06 -20.70
N LYS A 168 4.64 28.19 -19.37
CA LYS A 168 5.51 29.09 -18.63
C LYS A 168 6.67 28.33 -18.02
N ALA A 169 7.90 28.81 -18.25
CA ALA A 169 9.10 28.29 -17.60
C ALA A 169 9.29 28.96 -16.23
N TYR A 170 9.38 28.14 -15.17
CA TYR A 170 9.55 28.63 -13.80
C TYR A 170 10.98 28.46 -13.30
N TYR A 171 11.63 27.33 -13.62
CA TYR A 171 12.98 27.02 -13.15
C TYR A 171 13.82 26.37 -14.24
N PRO A 172 15.17 26.57 -14.27
CA PRO A 172 16.04 25.68 -15.02
C PRO A 172 16.01 24.27 -14.40
N ALA A 173 16.42 23.22 -15.13
CA ALA A 173 16.35 21.84 -14.65
C ALA A 173 16.92 21.63 -13.23
N GLN A 174 18.07 22.22 -12.90
CA GLN A 174 18.73 22.12 -11.60
C GLN A 174 18.29 23.21 -10.59
N GLY A 175 17.23 23.95 -10.89
CA GLY A 175 16.63 24.94 -10.00
C GLY A 175 15.29 24.46 -9.44
N GLY A 176 14.62 25.33 -8.68
CA GLY A 176 13.38 24.98 -8.00
C GLY A 176 13.61 24.17 -6.72
N PRO A 177 12.55 23.56 -6.16
CA PRO A 177 12.62 22.89 -4.87
C PRO A 177 13.10 21.43 -4.93
N TRP A 178 13.21 20.83 -6.12
CA TRP A 178 13.68 19.46 -6.33
C TRP A 178 15.21 19.40 -6.37
N GLN A 179 15.81 18.47 -5.63
CA GLN A 179 17.25 18.37 -5.49
C GLN A 179 17.76 17.01 -6.00
N ASP A 180 19.06 16.96 -6.34
CA ASP A 180 19.77 15.75 -6.71
C ASP A 180 19.05 14.93 -7.80
N LEU A 181 18.77 15.58 -8.94
CA LEU A 181 18.08 14.93 -10.06
C LEU A 181 18.89 13.77 -10.64
N HIS A 182 18.40 12.55 -10.47
CA HIS A 182 19.05 11.33 -10.96
C HIS A 182 18.06 10.38 -11.66
N PRO A 183 18.54 9.49 -12.56
CA PRO A 183 17.66 8.61 -13.29
C PRO A 183 17.01 7.57 -12.36
N ARG A 184 15.82 7.11 -12.75
CA ARG A 184 15.16 5.92 -12.19
C ARG A 184 16.14 4.74 -12.10
N ASP A 185 16.13 4.05 -10.96
CA ASP A 185 17.03 2.93 -10.64
C ASP A 185 16.34 1.55 -10.63
N VAL A 186 15.07 1.49 -11.05
CA VAL A 186 14.29 0.25 -11.20
C VAL A 186 13.57 0.18 -12.55
N ARG A 187 13.05 -0.99 -12.90
CA ARG A 187 12.35 -1.20 -14.18
C ARG A 187 10.94 -0.62 -14.17
N PHE A 188 10.38 -0.36 -15.36
CA PHE A 188 9.00 0.10 -15.55
C PHE A 188 8.00 -1.05 -15.30
N LEU A 189 6.77 -0.69 -14.91
CA LEU A 189 5.73 -1.66 -14.61
C LEU A 189 5.24 -2.39 -15.87
N THR A 190 4.74 -3.60 -15.67
CA THR A 190 4.08 -4.38 -16.72
C THR A 190 2.74 -3.76 -17.12
N ARG A 191 2.17 -4.24 -18.22
CA ARG A 191 0.79 -3.94 -18.67
C ARG A 191 0.18 -5.19 -19.27
N GLU A 192 -0.42 -6.02 -18.43
CA GLU A 192 -1.03 -7.29 -18.82
C GLU A 192 -2.55 -7.18 -18.81
N PRO A 193 -3.25 -7.32 -19.94
CA PRO A 193 -4.70 -7.21 -19.96
C PRO A 193 -5.35 -8.39 -19.22
N ILE A 194 -6.20 -8.07 -18.24
CA ILE A 194 -7.03 -9.00 -17.49
C ILE A 194 -8.49 -8.71 -17.79
N TYR A 195 -9.19 -9.73 -18.29
CA TYR A 195 -10.63 -9.68 -18.56
C TYR A 195 -11.41 -10.36 -17.43
N PRO A 196 -12.63 -9.87 -17.13
CA PRO A 196 -13.56 -10.58 -16.26
C PRO A 196 -13.79 -12.01 -16.75
N ILE A 197 -13.88 -12.96 -15.83
CA ILE A 197 -14.17 -14.36 -16.18
C ILE A 197 -15.66 -14.70 -15.99
N ARG A 198 -16.41 -13.83 -15.29
CA ARG A 198 -17.82 -14.06 -14.96
C ARG A 198 -18.59 -12.77 -14.75
N VAL A 199 -19.82 -12.73 -15.24
CA VAL A 199 -20.86 -11.78 -14.80
C VAL A 199 -21.51 -12.36 -13.56
N CYS A 200 -21.28 -11.72 -12.41
CA CYS A 200 -21.74 -12.17 -11.11
C CYS A 200 -23.17 -11.73 -10.76
N GLY A 201 -23.67 -10.72 -11.45
CA GLY A 201 -25.03 -10.22 -11.28
C GLY A 201 -25.26 -8.95 -12.05
N THR A 202 -26.53 -8.70 -12.39
CA THR A 202 -27.00 -7.45 -12.96
C THR A 202 -28.07 -6.89 -12.03
N SER A 203 -28.15 -5.57 -11.89
CA SER A 203 -29.11 -4.96 -10.97
C SER A 203 -29.52 -3.59 -11.46
N VAL A 204 -30.80 -3.27 -11.26
CA VAL A 204 -31.23 -1.88 -11.22
C VAL A 204 -30.97 -1.39 -9.80
N VAL A 205 -30.19 -0.31 -9.67
CA VAL A 205 -29.79 0.27 -8.39
C VAL A 205 -30.29 1.71 -8.28
N ASN A 206 -30.66 2.10 -7.06
CA ASN A 206 -31.05 3.47 -6.74
C ASN A 206 -30.15 4.02 -5.65
N VAL A 207 -29.88 5.32 -5.70
CA VAL A 207 -29.21 6.05 -4.61
C VAL A 207 -30.24 6.96 -3.96
N PRO A 208 -31.08 6.45 -3.04
CA PRO A 208 -32.14 7.24 -2.42
C PRO A 208 -31.57 8.13 -1.29
N ALA A 209 -30.42 8.76 -1.51
CA ALA A 209 -29.69 9.49 -0.48
C ALA A 209 -28.98 10.73 -1.03
N GLN A 210 -29.03 11.82 -0.27
CA GLN A 210 -28.16 12.97 -0.41
C GLN A 210 -26.99 12.75 0.54
N HIS A 211 -25.79 13.02 0.06
CA HIS A 211 -24.57 12.93 0.85
C HIS A 211 -23.71 14.18 0.73
N PHE A 212 -22.98 14.45 1.79
CA PHE A 212 -21.99 15.52 1.89
C PHE A 212 -20.70 14.93 2.46
N THR A 213 -19.64 15.00 1.68
CA THR A 213 -18.27 14.68 2.12
C THR A 213 -17.57 15.99 2.48
N PHE A 214 -16.89 16.05 3.61
CA PHE A 214 -16.19 17.23 4.10
C PHE A 214 -14.68 16.99 4.14
N ASP A 215 -13.88 17.82 3.47
CA ASP A 215 -12.40 17.75 3.55
C ASP A 215 -11.90 18.55 4.76
N LEU A 216 -11.82 17.88 5.91
CA LEU A 216 -11.45 18.51 7.18
C LEU A 216 -10.05 19.10 7.16
N LYS A 217 -9.11 18.47 6.43
CA LYS A 217 -7.72 18.96 6.34
C LYS A 217 -7.68 20.28 5.59
N ARG A 218 -8.36 20.41 4.44
CA ARG A 218 -8.43 21.67 3.69
C ARG A 218 -9.25 22.74 4.40
N ILE A 219 -10.28 22.34 5.15
CA ILE A 219 -11.09 23.26 5.95
C ILE A 219 -10.25 23.83 7.09
N CYS A 220 -9.64 22.97 7.91
CA CYS A 220 -9.06 23.35 9.20
C CYS A 220 -7.56 23.72 9.13
N PHE A 221 -6.83 23.14 8.18
CA PHE A 221 -5.38 23.32 8.02
C PHE A 221 -5.01 23.66 6.56
N PRO A 222 -5.51 24.78 6.02
CA PRO A 222 -5.40 25.12 4.60
C PRO A 222 -3.96 25.33 4.12
N GLU A 223 -2.98 25.52 5.02
CA GLU A 223 -1.56 25.66 4.70
C GLU A 223 -0.75 24.37 4.93
N ASP A 224 -1.30 23.41 5.67
CA ASP A 224 -0.60 22.16 5.95
C ASP A 224 -0.74 21.21 4.74
N ARG A 225 0.41 20.79 4.22
CA ARG A 225 0.53 19.90 3.07
C ARG A 225 0.97 18.49 3.47
N SER A 226 1.33 18.27 4.74
CA SER A 226 1.78 16.97 5.25
C SER A 226 0.65 15.93 5.27
N ALA A 227 1.04 14.68 5.41
CA ALA A 227 0.17 13.56 5.71
C ALA A 227 0.13 13.25 7.22
N ASN A 228 0.54 14.18 8.08
CA ASN A 228 0.59 14.02 9.54
C ASN A 228 -0.79 14.06 10.19
N GLY A 229 -0.99 13.21 11.21
CA GLY A 229 -2.19 13.21 12.04
C GLY A 229 -2.54 14.61 12.59
N CYS A 230 -3.83 14.93 12.57
CA CYS A 230 -4.36 16.22 12.99
C CYS A 230 -5.37 16.07 14.13
N ALA A 231 -5.46 17.11 14.96
CA ALA A 231 -6.55 17.27 15.93
C ALA A 231 -7.63 18.16 15.32
N PHE A 232 -8.85 17.65 15.20
CA PHE A 232 -10.00 18.38 14.68
C PHE A 232 -11.00 18.64 15.80
N ALA A 233 -11.41 19.90 15.94
CA ALA A 233 -12.56 20.33 16.73
C ALA A 233 -13.34 21.38 15.95
N VAL A 234 -14.39 20.93 15.27
CA VAL A 234 -15.17 21.76 14.35
C VAL A 234 -16.64 21.38 14.43
N VAL A 235 -17.51 22.38 14.29
CA VAL A 235 -18.94 22.21 14.04
C VAL A 235 -19.23 22.52 12.58
N LEU A 236 -19.87 21.58 11.89
CA LEU A 236 -20.37 21.73 10.52
C LEU A 236 -21.88 21.84 10.59
N ALA A 237 -22.47 22.96 10.16
CA ALA A 237 -23.89 23.23 10.37
C ALA A 237 -24.63 23.61 9.08
N THR A 238 -25.87 23.17 8.95
CA THR A 238 -26.79 23.53 7.86
C THR A 238 -28.21 23.70 8.39
N VAL A 239 -29.04 24.48 7.69
CA VAL A 239 -30.48 24.52 7.94
C VAL A 239 -31.18 23.63 6.94
N LEU A 240 -31.83 22.59 7.43
CA LEU A 240 -32.72 21.72 6.66
C LEU A 240 -34.14 22.26 6.73
N GLU A 241 -34.69 22.69 5.60
CA GLU A 241 -36.08 23.10 5.48
C GLU A 241 -36.92 21.90 5.03
N SER A 242 -37.88 21.48 5.86
CA SER A 242 -38.74 20.33 5.61
C SER A 242 -40.20 20.75 5.54
N VAL A 243 -40.88 20.42 4.44
CA VAL A 243 -42.32 20.74 4.28
C VAL A 243 -43.21 19.99 5.29
N THR A 244 -42.78 18.83 5.76
CA THR A 244 -43.53 18.00 6.73
C THR A 244 -42.65 17.56 7.89
N ALA A 245 -43.23 17.43 9.09
CA ALA A 245 -42.53 16.78 10.19
C ALA A 245 -42.36 15.28 9.89
N ARG A 246 -41.15 14.75 10.08
CA ARG A 246 -40.80 13.36 9.76
C ARG A 246 -39.51 12.95 10.47
N GLU A 247 -39.40 11.68 10.78
CA GLU A 247 -38.16 11.05 11.20
C GLU A 247 -37.56 10.24 10.04
N MET A 248 -36.24 10.30 9.83
CA MET A 248 -35.57 9.58 8.74
C MET A 248 -34.23 8.98 9.18
N PRO A 249 -33.75 7.92 8.52
CA PRO A 249 -32.41 7.42 8.77
C PRO A 249 -31.35 8.44 8.35
N VAL A 250 -30.28 8.57 9.13
CA VAL A 250 -29.10 9.37 8.81
C VAL A 250 -27.85 8.61 9.18
N HIS A 251 -26.80 8.75 8.37
CA HIS A 251 -25.45 8.30 8.66
C HIS A 251 -24.54 9.52 8.76
N GLY A 252 -23.65 9.53 9.75
CA GLY A 252 -22.67 10.59 9.95
C GLY A 252 -22.06 10.53 11.35
N GLY A 253 -21.21 11.50 11.66
CA GLY A 253 -20.58 11.62 12.98
C GLY A 253 -21.55 12.00 14.10
N ALA A 254 -21.07 12.70 15.13
CA ALA A 254 -21.92 13.17 16.22
C ALA A 254 -22.86 14.29 15.74
N LEU A 255 -24.10 13.93 15.39
CA LEU A 255 -25.11 14.83 14.85
C LEU A 255 -26.07 15.36 15.92
N TYR A 256 -26.49 16.61 15.75
CA TYR A 256 -27.46 17.31 16.57
C TYR A 256 -28.51 17.96 15.67
N CYS A 257 -29.79 17.82 16.03
CA CYS A 257 -30.89 18.46 15.32
C CYS A 257 -31.70 19.33 16.29
N ASN A 258 -31.84 20.61 15.98
CA ASN A 258 -32.53 21.60 16.81
C ASN A 258 -32.06 21.59 18.28
N GLY A 259 -30.75 21.40 18.47
CA GLY A 259 -30.07 21.35 19.75
C GLY A 259 -30.09 20.00 20.49
N ALA A 260 -30.83 19.00 19.98
CA ALA A 260 -30.89 17.67 20.57
C ALA A 260 -29.97 16.68 19.82
N PRO A 261 -29.28 15.75 20.52
CA PRO A 261 -28.49 14.72 19.85
C PRO A 261 -29.38 13.81 18.98
N VAL A 262 -28.87 13.44 17.82
CA VAL A 262 -29.51 12.46 16.93
C VAL A 262 -29.21 11.06 17.48
N GLU A 263 -30.23 10.37 17.94
CA GLU A 263 -30.11 9.03 18.53
C GLU A 263 -30.47 7.93 17.52
N ASN A 264 -29.84 6.76 17.65
CA ASN A 264 -30.15 5.55 16.87
C ASN A 264 -30.07 5.72 15.34
N GLY A 265 -29.34 6.72 14.85
CA GLY A 265 -29.23 7.03 13.42
C GLY A 265 -30.54 7.52 12.81
N MET A 266 -31.43 8.12 13.61
CA MET A 266 -32.72 8.63 13.16
C MET A 266 -32.80 10.14 13.41
N LEU A 267 -32.89 10.93 12.32
CA LEU A 267 -32.95 12.39 12.33
C LEU A 267 -34.42 12.86 12.44
N PRO A 268 -34.81 13.52 13.55
CA PRO A 268 -36.16 14.04 13.72
C PRO A 268 -36.28 15.45 13.13
N LEU A 269 -37.06 15.60 12.05
CA LEU A 269 -37.39 16.91 11.48
C LEU A 269 -38.79 17.36 11.87
N ARG A 270 -38.91 18.65 12.18
CA ARG A 270 -40.16 19.40 12.28
C ARG A 270 -40.53 19.93 10.89
N ALA A 271 -41.80 20.31 10.71
CA ALA A 271 -42.16 21.12 9.56
C ALA A 271 -41.53 22.53 9.71
N GLY A 272 -41.01 23.06 8.61
CA GLY A 272 -40.23 24.30 8.57
C GLY A 272 -38.72 24.06 8.75
N GLU A 273 -38.05 25.01 9.38
CA GLU A 273 -36.60 25.02 9.54
C GLU A 273 -36.13 24.07 10.64
N ASN A 274 -35.05 23.34 10.36
CA ASN A 274 -34.37 22.47 11.31
C ASN A 274 -32.87 22.73 11.24
N LEU A 275 -32.25 23.15 12.34
CA LEU A 275 -30.79 23.24 12.40
C LEU A 275 -30.21 21.84 12.53
N LEU A 276 -29.36 21.43 11.59
CA LEU A 276 -28.53 20.23 11.67
C LEU A 276 -27.08 20.65 11.91
N ALA A 277 -26.46 20.13 12.96
CA ALA A 277 -25.06 20.38 13.28
C ALA A 277 -24.31 19.05 13.50
N MET A 278 -23.13 18.92 12.92
CA MET A 278 -22.20 17.81 13.16
C MET A 278 -21.01 18.31 13.95
N VAL A 279 -20.75 17.68 15.10
CA VAL A 279 -19.51 17.88 15.85
C VAL A 279 -18.49 16.87 15.37
N VAL A 280 -17.36 17.37 14.89
CA VAL A 280 -16.18 16.56 14.60
C VAL A 280 -15.15 16.86 15.67
N ASN A 281 -14.97 15.92 16.60
CA ASN A 281 -13.91 15.93 17.58
C ASN A 281 -13.09 14.64 17.41
N SER A 282 -12.01 14.72 16.64
CA SER A 282 -11.26 13.54 16.22
C SER A 282 -9.77 13.83 16.12
N THR A 283 -8.94 12.81 16.33
CA THR A 283 -7.48 12.93 16.33
C THR A 283 -6.90 11.85 15.42
N GLY A 284 -5.96 12.21 14.54
CA GLY A 284 -5.28 11.28 13.64
C GLY A 284 -5.56 11.57 12.16
N HIS A 285 -5.74 10.53 11.36
CA HIS A 285 -5.86 10.64 9.90
C HIS A 285 -7.30 10.71 9.37
N GLN A 286 -8.27 11.03 10.24
CA GLN A 286 -9.66 11.23 9.82
C GLN A 286 -9.80 12.60 9.13
N TYR A 287 -9.30 12.70 7.89
CA TYR A 287 -9.34 13.93 7.09
C TYR A 287 -10.69 14.17 6.43
N VAL A 288 -11.58 13.18 6.50
CA VAL A 288 -12.88 13.22 5.86
C VAL A 288 -13.96 12.96 6.90
N ALA A 289 -14.99 13.80 6.89
CA ALA A 289 -16.27 13.52 7.53
C ALA A 289 -17.36 13.38 6.47
N GLU A 290 -18.42 12.64 6.78
CA GLU A 290 -19.49 12.34 5.85
C GLU A 290 -20.84 12.48 6.57
N VAL A 291 -21.85 13.01 5.87
CA VAL A 291 -23.24 12.98 6.31
C VAL A 291 -24.10 12.50 5.15
N VAL A 292 -24.97 11.52 5.40
CA VAL A 292 -25.82 10.88 4.40
C VAL A 292 -27.23 10.71 4.94
N PHE A 293 -28.24 11.20 4.21
CA PHE A 293 -29.66 11.04 4.57
C PHE A 293 -30.54 10.93 3.32
N PRO A 294 -31.76 10.38 3.42
CA PRO A 294 -32.66 10.22 2.27
C PRO A 294 -33.05 11.53 1.59
N VAL A 295 -33.27 11.49 0.27
CA VAL A 295 -33.86 12.59 -0.49
C VAL A 295 -35.38 12.39 -0.63
N TRP A 296 -36.16 13.48 -0.55
CA TRP A 296 -37.56 13.52 -0.98
C TRP A 296 -37.98 14.94 -1.36
N ASP A 297 -39.11 15.06 -2.05
CA ASP A 297 -39.67 16.36 -2.46
C ASP A 297 -40.02 17.23 -1.24
N GLY A 298 -39.41 18.41 -1.16
CA GLY A 298 -39.65 19.36 -0.07
C GLY A 298 -38.67 19.26 1.11
N LEU A 299 -37.50 18.65 0.92
CA LEU A 299 -36.32 18.85 1.76
C LEU A 299 -35.28 19.69 1.02
N THR A 300 -34.85 20.82 1.59
CA THR A 300 -33.74 21.62 1.08
C THR A 300 -32.73 21.93 2.18
N ALA A 301 -31.48 22.19 1.81
CA ALA A 301 -30.42 22.59 2.73
C ALA A 301 -29.93 23.99 2.36
N ARG A 302 -29.69 24.85 3.35
CA ARG A 302 -29.15 26.20 3.14
C ARG A 302 -28.23 26.62 4.27
N ASN A 303 -27.36 27.59 3.98
CA ASN A 303 -26.37 28.06 4.92
C ASN A 303 -27.02 28.80 6.11
N PRO A 304 -26.65 28.49 7.37
CA PRO A 304 -27.19 29.17 8.56
C PRO A 304 -26.87 30.68 8.64
N LEU A 305 -25.72 31.11 8.10
CA LEU A 305 -25.25 32.50 8.17
C LEU A 305 -25.60 33.29 6.90
N GLN A 306 -25.47 32.68 5.72
CA GLN A 306 -25.71 33.31 4.42
C GLN A 306 -26.65 32.47 3.55
N PRO A 307 -27.98 32.52 3.76
CA PRO A 307 -28.93 31.59 3.13
C PRO A 307 -28.88 31.48 1.60
N GLU A 308 -28.39 32.51 0.91
CA GLU A 308 -28.26 32.57 -0.56
C GLU A 308 -26.92 31.98 -1.07
N ASP A 309 -26.03 31.55 -0.18
CA ASP A 309 -24.74 30.96 -0.57
C ASP A 309 -24.93 29.59 -1.22
N GLU A 310 -24.18 29.31 -2.28
CA GLU A 310 -24.20 28.03 -2.99
C GLU A 310 -23.75 26.86 -2.09
N ASN A 311 -22.91 27.14 -1.09
CA ASN A 311 -22.53 26.18 -0.07
C ASN A 311 -23.55 26.18 1.09
N PRO A 312 -24.39 25.13 1.23
CA PRO A 312 -25.42 25.11 2.25
C PRO A 312 -24.88 24.86 3.66
N TRP A 313 -23.56 24.73 3.84
CA TRP A 313 -22.93 24.44 5.12
C TRP A 313 -22.05 25.59 5.62
N LEU A 314 -22.15 25.84 6.92
CA LEU A 314 -21.31 26.74 7.70
C LEU A 314 -20.25 25.93 8.47
N VAL A 315 -19.04 26.48 8.57
CA VAL A 315 -17.98 25.97 9.44
C VAL A 315 -17.90 26.83 10.68
N ILE A 316 -17.75 26.20 11.85
CA ILE A 316 -17.43 26.88 13.11
C ILE A 316 -16.23 26.16 13.73
N ASP A 317 -15.09 26.84 13.77
CA ASP A 317 -13.83 26.32 14.27
C ASP A 317 -13.03 27.38 15.06
N GLN A 318 -11.95 26.94 15.72
CA GLN A 318 -10.96 27.79 16.37
C GLN A 318 -9.57 27.51 15.80
N PRO A 319 -9.24 28.05 14.61
CA PRO A 319 -8.02 27.64 13.86
C PRO A 319 -6.71 27.79 14.64
N GLY A 320 -6.63 28.77 15.56
CA GLY A 320 -5.44 29.01 16.38
C GLY A 320 -5.16 27.97 17.47
N GLU A 321 -6.12 27.08 17.76
CA GLU A 321 -6.01 26.05 18.81
C GLU A 321 -5.95 24.62 18.25
N LEU A 322 -5.96 24.47 16.92
CA LEU A 322 -5.80 23.19 16.24
C LEU A 322 -4.32 22.86 16.02
N CYS A 323 -3.93 21.59 16.14
CA CYS A 323 -2.56 21.15 15.93
C CYS A 323 -2.46 19.97 14.95
N ALA A 324 -1.43 20.00 14.11
CA ALA A 324 -0.92 18.86 13.37
C ALA A 324 0.37 18.39 14.07
N VAL A 325 0.52 17.09 14.30
CA VAL A 325 1.63 16.56 15.11
C VAL A 325 2.46 15.58 14.30
N SER A 326 3.76 15.85 14.22
CA SER A 326 4.82 14.92 13.83
C SER A 326 5.38 14.25 15.09
N THR A 327 5.63 12.94 15.08
CA THR A 327 6.26 12.29 16.24
C THR A 327 7.76 12.58 16.34
N VAL A 328 8.35 13.18 15.30
CA VAL A 328 9.78 13.58 15.26
C VAL A 328 10.02 14.82 16.13
N ALA A 329 8.96 15.56 16.51
CA ALA A 329 9.04 16.75 17.37
C ALA A 329 9.12 16.45 18.88
N GLY A 330 9.40 15.20 19.29
CA GLY A 330 9.81 14.89 20.67
C GLY A 330 8.71 14.94 21.73
N TYR A 331 7.45 14.62 21.41
CA TYR A 331 6.40 14.48 22.42
C TYR A 331 5.48 13.27 22.15
N PRO A 332 5.11 12.46 23.17
CA PRO A 332 4.28 11.25 23.04
C PRO A 332 2.76 11.51 22.91
N GLY A 333 2.33 12.77 22.74
CA GLY A 333 0.92 13.09 22.63
C GLY A 333 0.40 12.83 21.22
N ARG A 334 -0.62 11.97 21.07
CA ARG A 334 -1.51 12.07 19.92
C ARG A 334 -1.96 13.54 19.77
N PRO A 335 -2.18 14.06 18.56
CA PRO A 335 -2.83 15.37 18.40
C PRO A 335 -4.03 15.41 19.33
N ALA A 336 -4.13 16.39 20.22
CA ALA A 336 -5.20 16.43 21.20
C ALA A 336 -5.81 17.82 21.21
N VAL A 337 -7.13 17.85 21.14
CA VAL A 337 -7.94 19.03 21.43
C VAL A 337 -8.14 19.07 22.95
N SER A 338 -8.09 20.26 23.57
CA SER A 338 -8.40 20.37 24.99
C SER A 338 -9.87 20.02 25.27
N GLU A 339 -10.16 19.51 26.46
CA GLU A 339 -11.55 19.19 26.85
C GLU A 339 -12.45 20.43 26.81
N GLU A 340 -11.89 21.62 27.08
CA GLU A 340 -12.63 22.89 27.01
C GLU A 340 -13.10 23.22 25.59
N ILE A 341 -12.23 23.09 24.58
CA ILE A 341 -12.59 23.35 23.18
C ILE A 341 -13.62 22.32 22.71
N ALA A 342 -13.40 21.05 23.03
CA ALA A 342 -14.34 19.98 22.71
C ALA A 342 -15.73 20.25 23.30
N ALA A 343 -15.79 20.67 24.56
CA ALA A 343 -17.03 21.06 25.23
C ALA A 343 -17.67 22.31 24.62
N ALA A 344 -16.87 23.30 24.19
CA ALA A 344 -17.37 24.50 23.52
C ALA A 344 -18.00 24.19 22.16
N MET A 345 -17.35 23.36 21.32
CA MET A 345 -17.92 22.92 20.04
C MET A 345 -19.21 22.13 20.25
N LEU A 346 -19.26 21.27 21.26
CA LEU A 346 -20.47 20.56 21.64
C LEU A 346 -21.61 21.51 22.04
N ALA A 347 -21.32 22.52 22.87
CA ALA A 347 -22.32 23.50 23.31
C ALA A 347 -22.88 24.34 22.14
N LEU A 348 -22.08 24.56 21.10
CA LEU A 348 -22.53 25.21 19.86
C LEU A 348 -23.46 24.30 19.05
N ALA A 349 -23.14 23.02 18.89
CA ALA A 349 -24.03 22.08 18.19
C ALA A 349 -25.39 21.87 18.90
N GLN A 350 -25.45 22.15 20.21
CA GLN A 350 -26.66 22.08 21.02
C GLN A 350 -27.55 23.33 20.93
N GLN A 351 -27.21 24.32 20.11
CA GLN A 351 -28.08 25.48 19.90
C GLN A 351 -29.39 25.09 19.19
N PRO A 352 -30.53 25.70 19.56
CA PRO A 352 -31.85 25.26 19.10
C PRO A 352 -32.17 25.65 17.65
N ASP A 353 -31.55 26.71 17.14
CA ASP A 353 -31.79 27.26 15.81
C ASP A 353 -30.56 28.01 15.27
N ALA A 354 -30.59 28.33 13.97
CA ALA A 354 -29.48 28.98 13.27
C ALA A 354 -29.13 30.37 13.85
N VAL A 355 -30.13 31.12 14.33
CA VAL A 355 -29.92 32.47 14.89
C VAL A 355 -29.15 32.36 16.20
N ALA A 356 -29.56 31.45 17.08
CA ALA A 356 -28.88 31.16 18.34
C ALA A 356 -27.46 30.62 18.10
N LEU A 357 -27.29 29.71 17.13
CA LEU A 357 -25.97 29.19 16.74
C LEU A 357 -25.03 30.30 16.30
N CYS A 358 -25.42 31.11 15.32
CA CYS A 358 -24.56 32.17 14.79
C CYS A 358 -24.30 33.27 15.83
N ALA A 359 -25.25 33.57 16.72
CA ALA A 359 -25.05 34.51 17.81
C ALA A 359 -24.06 33.99 18.86
N ALA A 360 -24.13 32.69 19.20
CA ALA A 360 -23.24 32.06 20.17
C ALA A 360 -21.82 31.87 19.61
N ALA A 361 -21.69 31.46 18.35
CA ALA A 361 -20.41 31.25 17.68
C ALA A 361 -19.72 32.58 17.30
N GLY A 362 -20.50 33.61 16.94
CA GLY A 362 -20.00 34.94 16.61
C GLY A 362 -18.88 34.91 15.56
N PRO A 363 -17.65 35.38 15.88
CA PRO A 363 -16.54 35.44 14.94
C PRO A 363 -15.96 34.07 14.55
N LEU A 364 -16.36 32.99 15.23
CA LEU A 364 -15.93 31.62 14.89
C LEU A 364 -16.66 31.08 13.64
N CYS A 365 -17.76 31.72 13.23
CA CYS A 365 -18.47 31.38 12.00
C CYS A 365 -17.62 31.72 10.77
N ARG A 366 -17.33 30.72 9.94
CA ARG A 366 -16.55 30.88 8.71
C ARG A 366 -17.28 30.33 7.50
N GLN A 367 -17.40 31.17 6.48
CA GLN A 367 -17.86 30.75 5.16
C GLN A 367 -16.68 30.16 4.38
N VAL A 368 -16.84 28.93 3.90
CA VAL A 368 -15.82 28.23 3.12
C VAL A 368 -16.36 27.94 1.73
N PRO A 369 -15.59 28.17 0.64
CA PRO A 369 -16.07 27.87 -0.71
C PRO A 369 -16.49 26.41 -0.87
N ARG A 370 -17.57 26.16 -1.60
CA ARG A 370 -18.12 24.81 -1.84
C ARG A 370 -17.07 23.81 -2.31
N ALA A 371 -16.25 24.17 -3.29
CA ALA A 371 -15.21 23.30 -3.86
C ALA A 371 -14.03 22.99 -2.91
N VAL A 372 -13.90 23.73 -1.80
CA VAL A 372 -12.93 23.46 -0.73
C VAL A 372 -13.55 22.57 0.34
N MET A 373 -14.79 22.88 0.73
CA MET A 373 -15.48 22.21 1.82
C MET A 373 -16.06 20.85 1.43
N LEU A 374 -16.70 20.78 0.26
CA LEU A 374 -17.58 19.69 -0.15
C LEU A 374 -17.07 19.04 -1.45
N PRO A 375 -15.98 18.25 -1.40
CA PRO A 375 -15.50 17.53 -2.56
C PRO A 375 -16.55 16.56 -3.12
N LYS A 376 -16.49 16.34 -4.42
CA LYS A 376 -17.27 15.32 -5.15
C LYS A 376 -16.81 13.91 -4.76
N ASP A 377 -17.76 12.99 -4.64
CA ASP A 377 -17.52 11.66 -4.08
C ASP A 377 -18.43 10.61 -4.73
N ALA A 378 -17.91 9.80 -5.65
CA ALA A 378 -18.71 8.78 -6.34
C ALA A 378 -18.84 7.50 -5.50
N TYR A 379 -17.92 7.31 -4.55
CA TYR A 379 -17.91 6.17 -3.67
C TYR A 379 -19.12 6.12 -2.73
N LEU A 380 -19.63 7.26 -2.27
CA LEU A 380 -20.84 7.29 -1.45
C LEU A 380 -22.09 6.87 -2.24
N ASP A 381 -22.17 7.18 -3.53
CA ASP A 381 -23.23 6.65 -4.41
C ASP A 381 -23.14 5.12 -4.47
N PHE A 382 -21.94 4.56 -4.60
CA PHE A 382 -21.72 3.12 -4.59
C PHE A 382 -22.05 2.48 -3.23
N ARG A 383 -21.57 3.05 -2.12
CA ARG A 383 -21.71 2.52 -0.76
C ARG A 383 -23.17 2.49 -0.29
N HIS A 384 -23.95 3.52 -0.66
CA HIS A 384 -25.31 3.71 -0.17
C HIS A 384 -26.39 3.33 -1.19
N ARG A 385 -26.02 2.83 -2.38
CA ARG A 385 -26.98 2.31 -3.34
C ARG A 385 -27.80 1.15 -2.77
N ARG A 386 -29.01 0.99 -3.29
CA ARG A 386 -29.89 -0.15 -3.01
C ARG A 386 -30.25 -0.87 -4.29
N VAL A 387 -30.15 -2.19 -4.27
CA VAL A 387 -30.66 -3.04 -5.36
C VAL A 387 -32.18 -3.00 -5.33
N ALA A 388 -32.79 -2.53 -6.41
CA ALA A 388 -34.23 -2.49 -6.59
C ALA A 388 -34.75 -3.83 -7.15
N ARG A 389 -34.11 -4.34 -8.21
CA ARG A 389 -34.44 -5.59 -8.89
C ARG A 389 -33.27 -6.07 -9.75
N SER A 390 -33.38 -7.28 -10.31
CA SER A 390 -32.48 -7.71 -11.39
C SER A 390 -32.64 -6.82 -12.63
N ALA A 391 -31.56 -6.65 -13.38
CA ALA A 391 -31.53 -5.95 -14.66
C ALA A 391 -31.33 -6.90 -15.86
N ASP A 392 -31.51 -8.21 -15.69
CA ASP A 392 -31.24 -9.20 -16.75
C ASP A 392 -32.07 -8.95 -18.02
N ASP A 393 -33.27 -8.38 -17.87
CA ASP A 393 -34.16 -7.99 -18.98
C ASP A 393 -33.67 -6.76 -19.76
N LEU A 394 -32.74 -6.00 -19.20
CA LEU A 394 -32.17 -4.78 -19.78
C LEU A 394 -30.85 -5.03 -20.51
N LEU A 395 -30.26 -6.23 -20.37
CA LEU A 395 -28.99 -6.57 -20.98
C LEU A 395 -29.17 -7.53 -22.15
N THR A 396 -28.51 -7.22 -23.27
CA THR A 396 -28.33 -8.14 -24.40
C THR A 396 -26.86 -8.53 -24.50
N ASP A 397 -26.60 -9.84 -24.58
CA ASP A 397 -25.27 -10.45 -24.65
C ASP A 397 -24.29 -9.99 -23.55
N PRO A 398 -24.62 -10.18 -22.26
CA PRO A 398 -23.74 -9.81 -21.14
C PRO A 398 -22.42 -10.59 -21.13
N THR A 399 -22.37 -11.75 -21.81
CA THR A 399 -21.15 -12.56 -21.94
C THR A 399 -20.09 -11.93 -22.83
N ALA A 400 -20.45 -10.96 -23.67
CA ALA A 400 -19.48 -10.22 -24.48
C ALA A 400 -18.45 -9.46 -23.63
N LEU A 401 -18.76 -9.12 -22.36
CA LEU A 401 -17.84 -8.46 -21.42
C LEU A 401 -16.67 -9.35 -20.94
N LEU A 402 -16.71 -10.66 -21.20
CA LEU A 402 -15.78 -11.63 -20.59
C LEU A 402 -14.50 -11.89 -21.41
N ALA A 403 -14.36 -11.25 -22.56
CA ALA A 403 -13.18 -11.42 -23.42
C ALA A 403 -12.98 -10.20 -24.34
N ASP A 404 -11.78 -10.02 -24.87
CA ASP A 404 -11.57 -9.08 -25.98
C ASP A 404 -12.15 -9.67 -27.27
N ASN A 405 -13.28 -9.13 -27.69
CA ASN A 405 -13.98 -9.57 -28.88
C ASN A 405 -14.67 -8.38 -29.57
N GLN A 406 -15.32 -8.66 -30.70
CA GLN A 406 -16.01 -7.65 -31.51
C GLN A 406 -17.49 -7.47 -31.15
N ALA A 407 -18.03 -8.31 -30.25
CA ALA A 407 -19.40 -8.22 -29.79
C ALA A 407 -19.56 -7.10 -28.76
N TRP A 408 -20.80 -6.64 -28.60
CA TRP A 408 -21.15 -5.55 -27.71
C TRP A 408 -22.25 -6.01 -26.77
N THR A 409 -22.07 -5.80 -25.47
CA THR A 409 -23.16 -5.88 -24.51
C THR A 409 -23.99 -4.61 -24.63
N THR A 410 -25.28 -4.72 -24.94
CA THR A 410 -26.18 -3.56 -24.95
C THR A 410 -26.94 -3.49 -23.64
N VAL A 411 -26.88 -2.34 -22.98
CA VAL A 411 -27.60 -2.04 -21.74
C VAL A 411 -28.69 -1.02 -22.04
N GLN A 412 -29.94 -1.37 -21.74
CA GLN A 412 -31.09 -0.48 -21.88
C GLN A 412 -31.27 0.38 -20.62
N PRO A 413 -31.72 1.64 -20.76
CA PRO A 413 -32.01 2.48 -19.61
C PRO A 413 -33.18 1.90 -18.80
N ALA A 414 -33.06 1.94 -17.47
CA ALA A 414 -34.16 1.62 -16.57
C ALA A 414 -34.95 2.89 -16.23
N ALA A 415 -36.29 2.82 -16.18
CA ALA A 415 -37.12 3.96 -15.77
C ALA A 415 -37.08 4.20 -14.25
N ASP A 416 -36.62 3.20 -13.49
CA ASP A 416 -36.71 3.09 -12.04
C ASP A 416 -35.34 3.03 -11.34
N GLY A 417 -34.25 3.39 -12.04
CA GLY A 417 -32.91 3.52 -11.46
C GLY A 417 -31.76 3.47 -12.47
N ASP A 418 -30.55 3.33 -11.94
CA ASP A 418 -29.32 3.12 -12.72
C ASP A 418 -29.08 1.62 -12.95
N VAL A 419 -28.34 1.25 -13.99
CA VAL A 419 -28.04 -0.17 -14.29
C VAL A 419 -26.62 -0.51 -13.86
N GLU A 420 -26.47 -1.50 -12.98
CA GLU A 420 -25.19 -2.01 -12.48
C GLU A 420 -24.91 -3.42 -12.99
N VAL A 421 -23.66 -3.65 -13.41
CA VAL A 421 -23.11 -4.97 -13.75
C VAL A 421 -21.97 -5.30 -12.80
N CYS A 422 -22.10 -6.40 -12.08
CA CYS A 422 -21.04 -6.94 -11.22
C CYS A 422 -20.26 -8.02 -11.98
N LEU A 423 -18.94 -7.82 -12.07
CA LEU A 423 -17.98 -8.64 -12.79
C LEU A 423 -17.00 -9.26 -11.79
N ASP A 424 -16.63 -10.52 -11.98
CA ASP A 424 -15.57 -11.20 -11.21
C ASP A 424 -14.38 -11.48 -12.13
N LEU A 425 -13.23 -10.95 -11.74
CA LEU A 425 -11.95 -11.11 -12.43
C LEU A 425 -11.31 -12.47 -12.14
N GLY A 426 -11.94 -13.28 -11.28
CA GLY A 426 -11.55 -14.65 -10.93
C GLY A 426 -10.49 -14.72 -9.84
N LYS A 427 -9.78 -13.62 -9.61
CA LYS A 427 -8.75 -13.46 -8.60
C LYS A 427 -8.54 -11.98 -8.33
N GLU A 428 -7.87 -11.70 -7.22
CA GLU A 428 -7.35 -10.37 -6.92
C GLU A 428 -6.38 -9.93 -8.04
N VAL A 429 -6.51 -8.68 -8.48
CA VAL A 429 -5.63 -8.06 -9.49
C VAL A 429 -5.40 -6.60 -9.16
N VAL A 430 -4.32 -6.02 -9.70
CA VAL A 430 -3.96 -4.61 -9.51
C VAL A 430 -3.52 -3.97 -10.82
N GLY A 431 -4.07 -2.82 -11.19
CA GLY A 431 -3.77 -2.20 -12.48
C GLY A 431 -4.64 -1.01 -12.84
N TYR A 432 -4.59 -0.62 -14.11
CA TYR A 432 -5.40 0.47 -14.66
C TYR A 432 -6.70 -0.10 -15.24
N LEU A 433 -7.84 0.27 -14.66
CA LEU A 433 -9.13 -0.04 -15.25
C LEU A 433 -9.25 0.63 -16.62
N THR A 434 -9.80 -0.10 -17.58
CA THR A 434 -10.00 0.37 -18.95
C THR A 434 -11.35 -0.08 -19.49
N PHE A 435 -11.95 0.73 -20.35
CA PHE A 435 -13.15 0.35 -21.07
C PHE A 435 -13.23 0.96 -22.46
N GLU A 436 -14.12 0.35 -23.25
CA GLU A 436 -14.65 0.93 -24.46
C GLU A 436 -16.18 0.79 -24.44
N LEU A 437 -16.86 1.93 -24.61
CA LEU A 437 -18.31 1.98 -24.65
C LEU A 437 -18.79 3.04 -25.66
N ASP A 438 -19.99 2.85 -26.20
CA ASP A 438 -20.71 3.80 -27.02
C ASP A 438 -21.95 4.26 -26.24
N ALA A 439 -22.06 5.56 -26.00
CA ALA A 439 -23.08 6.12 -25.13
C ALA A 439 -23.55 7.51 -25.57
N PRO A 440 -24.80 7.87 -25.22
CA PRO A 440 -25.25 9.25 -25.30
C PRO A 440 -24.41 10.17 -24.39
N ALA A 441 -24.18 11.41 -24.84
CA ALA A 441 -23.46 12.40 -24.06
C ALA A 441 -24.08 12.62 -22.66
N GLY A 442 -23.23 12.71 -21.65
CA GLY A 442 -23.64 12.88 -20.24
C GLY A 442 -23.96 11.59 -19.50
N THR A 443 -23.99 10.44 -20.19
CA THR A 443 -24.04 9.13 -19.52
C THR A 443 -22.85 8.99 -18.58
N VAL A 444 -23.10 8.54 -17.35
CA VAL A 444 -22.04 8.32 -16.35
C VAL A 444 -21.71 6.84 -16.29
N ALA A 445 -20.42 6.50 -16.38
CA ALA A 445 -19.88 5.19 -16.10
C ALA A 445 -19.04 5.25 -14.82
N ASP A 446 -19.61 4.74 -13.72
CA ASP A 446 -18.88 4.54 -12.46
C ASP A 446 -18.32 3.12 -12.42
N ALA A 447 -17.05 2.98 -12.07
CA ALA A 447 -16.40 1.69 -11.90
C ALA A 447 -15.78 1.59 -10.49
N HIS A 448 -16.23 0.64 -9.69
CA HIS A 448 -15.75 0.42 -8.31
C HIS A 448 -15.26 -1.00 -8.09
N MET A 449 -14.18 -1.17 -7.33
CA MET A 449 -13.61 -2.50 -7.03
C MET A 449 -13.62 -2.81 -5.53
N ILE A 450 -13.86 -4.09 -5.21
CA ILE A 450 -13.67 -4.66 -3.87
C ILE A 450 -12.92 -6.01 -3.97
N GLU A 451 -12.26 -6.41 -2.90
CA GLU A 451 -11.54 -7.70 -2.83
C GLU A 451 -12.48 -8.87 -2.51
N TYR A 452 -13.48 -8.63 -1.64
CA TYR A 452 -14.22 -9.71 -1.00
C TYR A 452 -15.73 -9.46 -0.83
N ARG A 453 -16.51 -10.54 -0.89
CA ARG A 453 -17.95 -10.56 -0.66
C ARG A 453 -18.39 -11.92 -0.13
N VAL A 454 -19.46 -11.94 0.66
CA VAL A 454 -20.15 -13.16 1.12
C VAL A 454 -21.59 -13.10 0.67
N GLY A 455 -21.94 -13.89 -0.36
CA GLY A 455 -23.23 -13.78 -1.02
C GLY A 455 -23.48 -12.36 -1.55
N ALA A 456 -24.60 -11.74 -1.19
CA ALA A 456 -24.90 -10.36 -1.59
C ALA A 456 -24.20 -9.29 -0.73
N ARG A 457 -23.61 -9.67 0.41
CA ARG A 457 -22.96 -8.71 1.32
C ARG A 457 -21.56 -8.38 0.82
N LEU A 458 -21.33 -7.10 0.55
CA LEU A 458 -20.06 -6.58 0.06
C LEU A 458 -19.17 -6.15 1.22
N GLN A 459 -17.87 -6.46 1.15
CA GLN A 459 -16.89 -5.82 2.02
C GLN A 459 -16.53 -4.46 1.42
N HIS A 460 -17.25 -3.42 1.84
CA HIS A 460 -16.87 -2.05 1.49
C HIS A 460 -15.53 -1.71 2.16
N THR A 461 -14.65 -1.07 1.40
CA THR A 461 -13.27 -0.78 1.80
C THR A 461 -13.16 0.46 2.69
N GLY A 462 -14.18 1.34 2.67
CA GLY A 462 -14.06 2.69 3.24
C GLY A 462 -13.11 3.60 2.45
N HIS A 463 -12.58 3.12 1.32
CA HIS A 463 -11.64 3.79 0.43
C HIS A 463 -12.34 4.03 -0.92
N ARG A 464 -12.06 5.15 -1.59
CA ARG A 464 -12.70 5.50 -2.87
C ARG A 464 -12.06 4.77 -4.03
N ASN A 465 -12.13 3.44 -3.97
CA ASN A 465 -11.49 2.52 -4.90
C ASN A 465 -12.30 2.38 -6.21
N GLY A 466 -12.48 3.51 -6.88
CA GLY A 466 -13.22 3.61 -8.13
C GLY A 466 -12.92 4.89 -8.91
N PHE A 467 -13.62 5.08 -10.01
CA PHE A 467 -13.63 6.33 -10.76
C PHE A 467 -15.04 6.65 -11.26
N ARG A 468 -15.24 7.91 -11.64
CA ARG A 468 -16.39 8.37 -12.40
C ARG A 468 -15.97 8.89 -13.77
N TYR A 469 -16.57 8.36 -14.83
CA TYR A 469 -16.37 8.86 -16.20
C TYR A 469 -17.69 9.39 -16.77
N ILE A 470 -17.67 10.59 -17.33
CA ILE A 470 -18.85 11.21 -17.98
C ILE A 470 -18.61 11.23 -19.48
N CYS A 471 -19.48 10.56 -20.22
CA CYS A 471 -19.31 10.29 -21.64
C CYS A 471 -19.55 11.52 -22.49
N HIS A 472 -18.77 11.68 -23.57
CA HIS A 472 -19.19 12.44 -24.73
C HIS A 472 -20.09 11.57 -25.62
N GLU A 473 -20.72 12.17 -26.63
CA GLU A 473 -21.56 11.43 -27.58
C GLU A 473 -20.72 10.43 -28.37
N GLY A 474 -21.21 9.19 -28.50
CA GLY A 474 -20.60 8.16 -29.33
C GLY A 474 -19.60 7.28 -28.56
N VAL A 475 -18.55 6.83 -29.27
CA VAL A 475 -17.56 5.88 -28.74
C VAL A 475 -16.56 6.59 -27.83
N ASN A 476 -16.49 6.13 -26.58
CA ASN A 476 -15.59 6.59 -25.55
C ASN A 476 -14.57 5.47 -25.25
N HIS A 477 -13.29 5.83 -25.22
CA HIS A 477 -12.21 4.97 -24.74
C HIS A 477 -11.58 5.61 -23.51
N PHE A 478 -11.34 4.82 -22.47
CA PHE A 478 -10.73 5.33 -21.26
C PHE A 478 -9.79 4.31 -20.65
N VAL A 479 -8.60 4.77 -20.26
CA VAL A 479 -7.69 4.05 -19.38
C VAL A 479 -7.47 4.94 -18.18
N SER A 480 -7.86 4.44 -17.02
CA SER A 480 -7.63 5.10 -15.73
C SER A 480 -6.19 5.58 -15.60
N THR A 481 -6.00 6.79 -15.07
CA THR A 481 -4.69 7.34 -14.70
C THR A 481 -4.21 6.82 -13.36
N ARG A 482 -5.09 6.15 -12.60
CA ARG A 482 -4.77 5.58 -11.29
C ARG A 482 -4.82 4.07 -11.30
N ARG A 483 -3.86 3.45 -10.60
CA ARG A 483 -3.87 2.02 -10.32
C ARG A 483 -4.90 1.71 -9.22
N ARG A 484 -5.61 0.59 -9.33
CA ARG A 484 -6.58 0.09 -8.35
C ARG A 484 -6.47 -1.42 -8.23
N ALA A 485 -6.89 -1.95 -7.10
CA ALA A 485 -6.92 -3.38 -6.85
C ALA A 485 -8.31 -3.88 -6.45
N GLY A 486 -8.55 -5.16 -6.68
CA GLY A 486 -9.75 -5.88 -6.28
C GLY A 486 -9.97 -7.11 -7.15
N ARG A 487 -10.96 -7.91 -6.77
CA ARG A 487 -11.44 -9.06 -7.56
C ARG A 487 -12.78 -8.80 -8.22
N TYR A 488 -13.66 -8.08 -7.54
CA TYR A 488 -15.02 -7.82 -8.00
C TYR A 488 -15.14 -6.38 -8.47
N LEU A 489 -15.51 -6.19 -9.74
CA LEU A 489 -15.69 -4.91 -10.39
C LEU A 489 -17.17 -4.62 -10.61
N PHE A 490 -17.62 -3.44 -10.20
CA PHE A 490 -18.99 -2.96 -10.38
C PHE A 490 -18.99 -1.81 -11.37
N LEU A 491 -19.56 -2.03 -12.55
CA LEU A 491 -19.82 -0.98 -13.54
C LEU A 491 -21.27 -0.50 -13.37
N THR A 492 -21.46 0.75 -12.94
CA THR A 492 -22.80 1.37 -12.86
C THR A 492 -22.94 2.43 -13.95
N LEU A 493 -23.93 2.24 -14.83
CA LEU A 493 -24.30 3.19 -15.87
C LEU A 493 -25.48 4.03 -15.38
N ARG A 494 -25.29 5.35 -15.32
CA ARG A 494 -26.25 6.30 -14.75
C ARG A 494 -26.66 7.36 -15.74
N GLY A 495 -27.87 7.89 -15.53
CA GLY A 495 -28.39 9.02 -16.32
C GLY A 495 -28.51 8.71 -17.82
N MET A 496 -28.69 7.44 -18.17
CA MET A 496 -28.80 6.98 -19.55
C MET A 496 -30.04 7.58 -20.23
N THR A 497 -29.84 8.39 -21.27
CA THR A 497 -30.93 8.93 -22.11
C THR A 497 -31.27 8.02 -23.30
N GLY A 498 -30.48 6.97 -23.50
CA GLY A 498 -30.62 5.96 -24.54
C GLY A 498 -29.78 4.72 -24.22
N PRO A 499 -29.78 3.71 -25.11
CA PRO A 499 -29.00 2.49 -24.91
C PRO A 499 -27.50 2.80 -24.85
N VAL A 500 -26.78 2.09 -23.97
CA VAL A 500 -25.32 2.10 -23.92
C VAL A 500 -24.81 0.76 -24.42
N ARG A 501 -23.81 0.78 -25.30
CA ARG A 501 -23.16 -0.43 -25.77
C ARG A 501 -21.78 -0.49 -25.14
N VAL A 502 -21.45 -1.58 -24.44
CA VAL A 502 -20.14 -1.78 -23.82
C VAL A 502 -19.43 -2.90 -24.57
N ARG A 503 -18.26 -2.60 -25.16
CA ARG A 503 -17.45 -3.61 -25.88
C ARG A 503 -16.54 -4.35 -24.92
N THR A 504 -15.83 -3.60 -24.08
CA THR A 504 -14.85 -4.17 -23.15
C THR A 504 -14.84 -3.38 -21.86
N VAL A 505 -14.71 -4.11 -20.75
CA VAL A 505 -14.29 -3.58 -19.45
C VAL A 505 -13.24 -4.54 -18.92
N SER A 506 -12.05 -4.04 -18.69
CA SER A 506 -10.91 -4.86 -18.28
C SER A 506 -9.97 -4.07 -17.37
N LEU A 507 -8.91 -4.73 -16.91
CA LEU A 507 -7.86 -4.12 -16.12
C LEU A 507 -6.51 -4.42 -16.78
N LEU A 508 -5.71 -3.39 -17.00
CA LEU A 508 -4.31 -3.54 -17.42
C LEU A 508 -3.47 -3.72 -16.17
N GLN A 509 -3.19 -4.98 -15.82
CA GLN A 509 -2.45 -5.34 -14.63
C GLN A 509 -1.03 -4.77 -14.72
N ALA A 510 -0.64 -4.04 -13.69
CA ALA A 510 0.61 -3.29 -13.65
C ALA A 510 1.37 -3.59 -12.36
N THR A 511 2.35 -4.50 -12.47
CA THR A 511 3.24 -4.92 -11.38
C THR A 511 4.68 -4.69 -11.78
N TYR A 512 5.63 -4.87 -10.86
CA TYR A 512 7.04 -4.97 -11.20
C TYR A 512 7.26 -6.11 -12.21
N PRO A 513 8.16 -5.95 -13.21
CA PRO A 513 8.35 -6.95 -14.26
C PRO A 513 9.20 -8.11 -13.75
N VAL A 514 8.54 -9.08 -13.12
CA VAL A 514 9.15 -10.26 -12.53
C VAL A 514 8.84 -11.52 -13.33
N GLU A 515 9.84 -12.40 -13.43
CA GLU A 515 9.69 -13.75 -13.97
C GLU A 515 9.63 -14.76 -12.82
N HIS A 516 8.74 -15.74 -12.91
CA HIS A 516 8.55 -16.73 -11.87
C HIS A 516 9.67 -17.78 -11.92
N ARG A 517 10.74 -17.55 -11.15
CA ARG A 517 11.95 -18.38 -11.12
C ARG A 517 11.89 -19.44 -10.02
N GLY A 518 11.43 -19.04 -8.83
CA GLY A 518 11.09 -19.96 -7.77
C GLY A 518 9.85 -20.78 -8.14
N THR A 519 9.81 -22.03 -7.73
CA THR A 519 8.67 -22.93 -7.94
C THR A 519 8.54 -23.90 -6.77
N PHE A 520 7.32 -24.38 -6.51
CA PHE A 520 7.07 -25.42 -5.52
C PHE A 520 5.83 -26.24 -5.91
N ARG A 521 5.95 -27.56 -5.84
CA ARG A 521 4.86 -28.53 -5.96
C ARG A 521 5.11 -29.71 -5.03
N CYS A 522 4.05 -30.28 -4.47
CA CYS A 522 4.18 -31.49 -3.67
C CYS A 522 2.97 -32.44 -3.82
N SER A 523 2.96 -33.50 -3.01
CA SER A 523 1.84 -34.46 -2.99
C SER A 523 0.57 -33.92 -2.34
N ASP A 524 0.64 -32.84 -1.55
CA ASP A 524 -0.53 -32.13 -1.01
C ASP A 524 -0.84 -30.92 -1.90
N SER A 525 -1.97 -30.97 -2.61
CA SER A 525 -2.40 -29.90 -3.51
C SER A 525 -2.72 -28.60 -2.77
N ALA A 526 -3.14 -28.67 -1.50
CA ALA A 526 -3.40 -27.46 -0.71
C ALA A 526 -2.10 -26.72 -0.40
N LEU A 527 -1.02 -27.42 -0.02
CA LEU A 527 0.29 -26.78 0.18
C LEU A 527 0.83 -26.15 -1.12
N THR A 528 0.64 -26.84 -2.25
CA THR A 528 1.00 -26.28 -3.57
C THR A 528 0.21 -24.99 -3.83
N ARG A 529 -1.10 -25.00 -3.55
CA ARG A 529 -1.95 -23.82 -3.73
C ARG A 529 -1.63 -22.67 -2.77
N ILE A 530 -1.31 -22.98 -1.51
CA ILE A 530 -0.87 -21.99 -0.50
C ILE A 530 0.39 -21.28 -0.99
N TRP A 531 1.34 -22.02 -1.54
CA TRP A 531 2.55 -21.45 -2.12
C TRP A 531 2.24 -20.54 -3.32
N GLU A 532 1.37 -20.98 -4.23
CA GLU A 532 0.98 -20.20 -5.42
C GLU A 532 0.33 -18.87 -5.05
N ILE A 533 -0.62 -18.86 -4.10
CA ILE A 533 -1.25 -17.60 -3.68
C ILE A 533 -0.27 -16.69 -2.96
N SER A 534 0.71 -17.25 -2.22
CA SER A 534 1.74 -16.49 -1.52
C SER A 534 2.66 -15.77 -2.53
N ALA A 535 3.18 -16.51 -3.52
CA ALA A 535 4.00 -15.90 -4.55
C ALA A 535 3.20 -14.88 -5.39
N TYR A 536 1.94 -15.19 -5.72
CA TYR A 536 1.09 -14.26 -6.44
C TYR A 536 0.80 -12.97 -5.65
N THR A 537 0.56 -13.07 -4.34
CA THR A 537 0.38 -11.91 -3.45
C THR A 537 1.60 -11.01 -3.50
N LEU A 538 2.80 -11.58 -3.36
CA LEU A 538 4.05 -10.83 -3.49
C LEU A 538 4.12 -10.05 -4.79
N ARG A 539 3.79 -10.67 -5.94
CA ARG A 539 3.79 -9.96 -7.22
C ARG A 539 2.83 -8.78 -7.27
N LEU A 540 1.63 -8.90 -6.70
CA LEU A 540 0.67 -7.78 -6.69
C LEU A 540 1.14 -6.62 -5.80
N CYS A 541 1.95 -6.91 -4.79
CA CYS A 541 2.58 -5.96 -3.89
C CYS A 541 3.95 -5.43 -4.39
N MET A 542 4.37 -5.82 -5.60
CA MET A 542 5.59 -5.30 -6.23
C MET A 542 5.23 -4.24 -7.28
N GLU A 543 5.61 -3.00 -7.02
CA GLU A 543 5.42 -1.82 -7.88
C GLU A 543 6.78 -1.22 -8.27
N ASP A 544 6.91 0.10 -8.26
CA ASP A 544 8.20 0.78 -8.26
C ASP A 544 8.93 0.63 -6.91
N THR A 545 8.25 0.12 -5.89
CA THR A 545 8.77 -0.36 -4.61
C THR A 545 8.00 -1.63 -4.22
N PHE A 546 8.41 -2.32 -3.16
CA PHE A 546 7.45 -3.14 -2.44
C PHE A 546 6.35 -2.28 -1.81
N THR A 547 5.19 -2.87 -1.56
CA THR A 547 4.04 -2.22 -0.94
C THR A 547 3.27 -3.20 -0.06
N ASP A 548 2.78 -2.72 1.07
CA ASP A 548 1.98 -3.48 2.02
C ASP A 548 0.82 -4.23 1.34
N CYS A 549 -0.06 -3.48 0.67
CA CYS A 549 -1.20 -4.00 -0.06
C CYS A 549 -1.54 -3.12 -1.28
N PRO A 550 -2.13 -3.72 -2.33
CA PRO A 550 -2.38 -3.00 -3.56
C PRO A 550 -3.68 -2.16 -3.55
N LEU A 551 -4.58 -2.35 -2.56
CA LEU A 551 -5.86 -1.63 -2.49
C LEU A 551 -5.82 -0.40 -1.57
N TYR A 552 -5.48 -0.60 -0.29
CA TYR A 552 -5.76 0.39 0.74
C TYR A 552 -4.70 1.50 0.80
N GLU A 553 -3.43 1.15 0.60
CA GLU A 553 -2.33 2.07 0.91
C GLU A 553 -1.31 2.21 -0.21
N GLN A 554 -0.94 1.12 -0.89
CA GLN A 554 0.09 1.10 -1.93
C GLN A 554 1.41 1.74 -1.45
N THR A 555 1.74 1.51 -0.18
CA THR A 555 2.79 2.22 0.55
C THR A 555 3.96 1.30 0.81
N LEU A 556 5.18 1.78 0.58
CA LEU A 556 6.38 1.06 1.01
C LEU A 556 6.48 1.18 2.52
N TRP A 557 5.95 0.18 3.21
CA TRP A 557 6.15 -0.03 4.63
C TRP A 557 7.43 -0.86 4.83
N VAL A 558 8.34 -0.32 5.64
CA VAL A 558 9.73 -0.80 5.69
C VAL A 558 9.87 -2.18 6.36
N GLY A 559 9.05 -2.48 7.35
CA GLY A 559 9.04 -3.78 8.04
C GLY A 559 8.50 -4.88 7.12
N ASP A 560 7.46 -4.56 6.36
CA ASP A 560 6.86 -5.40 5.33
C ASP A 560 7.88 -5.75 4.25
N ALA A 561 8.59 -4.72 3.76
CA ALA A 561 9.62 -4.84 2.73
C ALA A 561 10.71 -5.85 3.11
N ARG A 562 11.09 -5.96 4.39
CA ARG A 562 12.06 -6.98 4.84
C ARG A 562 11.56 -8.40 4.58
N ASN A 563 10.32 -8.71 4.93
CA ASN A 563 9.73 -10.03 4.68
C ASN A 563 9.55 -10.26 3.16
N GLU A 564 9.05 -9.25 2.46
CA GLU A 564 8.83 -9.29 1.01
C GLU A 564 10.14 -9.50 0.24
N ALA A 565 11.25 -8.90 0.67
CA ALA A 565 12.57 -9.10 0.11
C ALA A 565 13.06 -10.55 0.28
N LEU A 566 12.83 -11.17 1.44
CA LEU A 566 13.13 -12.60 1.67
C LEU A 566 12.34 -13.49 0.71
N TYR A 567 11.07 -13.19 0.49
CA TYR A 567 10.21 -13.94 -0.42
C TYR A 567 10.60 -13.71 -1.88
N ASN A 568 10.93 -12.46 -2.24
CA ASN A 568 11.40 -12.06 -3.56
C ASN A 568 12.68 -12.82 -3.93
N ALA A 569 13.66 -12.90 -3.02
CA ALA A 569 14.90 -13.64 -3.24
C ALA A 569 14.68 -15.11 -3.61
N ILE A 570 13.57 -15.72 -3.16
CA ILE A 570 13.21 -17.10 -3.46
C ILE A 570 12.36 -17.22 -4.72
N CYS A 571 11.36 -16.34 -4.89
CA CYS A 571 10.36 -16.43 -5.98
C CYS A 571 10.80 -15.81 -7.31
N TYR A 572 11.40 -14.62 -7.25
CA TYR A 572 11.53 -13.74 -8.42
C TYR A 572 12.97 -13.28 -8.66
N GLY A 573 13.75 -13.05 -7.61
CA GLY A 573 15.13 -12.56 -7.71
C GLY A 573 15.22 -11.14 -8.28
N ALA A 574 14.26 -10.26 -7.95
CA ALA A 574 14.30 -8.85 -8.34
C ALA A 574 15.14 -8.04 -7.35
N ASP A 575 16.46 -8.23 -7.38
CA ASP A 575 17.40 -7.57 -6.46
C ASP A 575 17.43 -6.05 -6.62
N ASP A 576 17.16 -5.56 -7.83
CA ASP A 576 17.05 -4.13 -8.16
C ASP A 576 15.91 -3.44 -7.39
N LEU A 577 14.76 -4.11 -7.24
CA LEU A 577 13.63 -3.60 -6.48
C LEU A 577 13.93 -3.54 -4.97
N THR A 578 14.54 -4.61 -4.42
CA THR A 578 14.95 -4.65 -3.00
C THR A 578 15.96 -3.54 -2.71
N LEU A 579 17.00 -3.40 -3.54
CA LEU A 579 18.03 -2.37 -3.36
C LEU A 579 17.44 -0.95 -3.38
N ARG A 580 16.48 -0.70 -4.27
CA ARG A 580 15.78 0.58 -4.29
C ARG A 580 15.01 0.86 -3.00
N CYS A 581 14.28 -0.12 -2.47
CA CYS A 581 13.55 0.04 -1.21
C CYS A 581 14.52 0.38 -0.06
N LEU A 582 15.66 -0.32 0.01
CA LEU A 582 16.72 -0.02 0.98
C LEU A 582 17.28 1.40 0.84
N ARG A 583 17.50 1.89 -0.39
CA ARG A 583 17.96 3.27 -0.67
C ARG A 583 16.95 4.33 -0.24
N LEU A 584 15.68 4.17 -0.62
CA LEU A 584 14.62 5.12 -0.23
C LEU A 584 14.49 5.21 1.30
N THR A 585 14.64 4.09 2.00
CA THR A 585 14.64 4.06 3.45
C THR A 585 15.88 4.72 4.04
N ALA A 586 17.08 4.46 3.49
CA ALA A 586 18.31 5.12 3.91
C ALA A 586 18.23 6.65 3.81
N GLN A 587 17.63 7.16 2.72
CA GLN A 587 17.45 8.59 2.46
C GLN A 587 16.57 9.30 3.51
N SER A 588 15.70 8.57 4.23
CA SER A 588 14.90 9.19 5.30
C SER A 588 15.77 9.67 6.48
N LEU A 589 16.98 9.11 6.66
CA LEU A 589 17.92 9.52 7.71
C LEU A 589 18.43 10.95 7.52
N ASP A 590 18.16 11.60 6.39
CA ASP A 590 18.53 13.00 6.18
C ASP A 590 17.77 13.96 7.10
N HIS A 591 16.60 13.55 7.58
CA HIS A 591 15.77 14.36 8.48
C HIS A 591 15.23 13.58 9.70
N LEU A 592 15.39 12.26 9.75
CA LEU A 592 14.93 11.42 10.86
C LEU A 592 16.11 10.89 11.71
N PRO A 593 15.91 10.69 13.03
CA PRO A 593 16.95 10.16 13.91
C PRO A 593 17.26 8.68 13.61
N VAL A 594 16.24 7.93 13.18
CA VAL A 594 16.34 6.54 12.72
C VAL A 594 15.56 6.43 11.40
N THR A 595 15.75 5.36 10.64
CA THR A 595 15.02 5.19 9.37
C THR A 595 13.50 5.20 9.59
N GLY A 596 12.78 5.83 8.66
CA GLY A 596 11.33 5.96 8.71
C GLY A 596 10.64 4.61 8.50
N CYS A 597 9.41 4.47 8.99
CA CYS A 597 8.68 3.20 8.87
C CYS A 597 7.86 3.07 7.59
N GLN A 598 7.65 4.17 6.87
CA GLN A 598 7.14 4.19 5.50
C GLN A 598 7.77 5.33 4.71
N VAL A 599 8.20 5.07 3.48
CA VAL A 599 9.03 6.01 2.70
C VAL A 599 8.78 5.90 1.18
N PRO A 600 9.06 6.96 0.40
CA PRO A 600 9.07 8.36 0.81
C PRO A 600 7.64 8.79 1.17
N SER A 601 7.47 9.46 2.32
CA SER A 601 6.16 9.77 2.88
C SER A 601 6.10 11.18 3.42
N GLY A 602 4.93 11.81 3.33
CA GLY A 602 4.64 13.06 4.03
C GLY A 602 4.15 12.87 5.47
N TRP A 603 4.19 11.63 5.99
CA TRP A 603 3.84 11.31 7.37
C TRP A 603 5.08 11.01 8.21
N ASP A 604 5.40 11.95 9.09
CA ASP A 604 6.53 11.92 10.00
C ASP A 604 6.18 11.12 11.26
N ILE A 605 6.20 9.79 11.14
CA ILE A 605 6.09 8.87 12.26
C ILE A 605 7.23 7.86 12.28
N LEU A 606 7.54 7.36 13.47
CA LEU A 606 8.53 6.31 13.67
C LEU A 606 7.87 5.04 14.24
N LEU A 607 8.21 3.89 13.64
CA LEU A 607 8.06 2.55 14.22
C LEU A 607 9.47 1.96 14.39
N PRO A 608 10.00 1.86 15.62
CA PRO A 608 11.38 1.42 15.81
C PRO A 608 11.65 0.00 15.29
N ALA A 609 10.70 -0.92 15.44
CA ALA A 609 10.83 -2.27 14.88
C ALA A 609 11.07 -2.22 13.35
N TRP A 610 10.33 -1.40 12.59
CA TRP A 610 10.51 -1.24 11.15
C TRP A 610 11.91 -0.70 10.82
N SER A 611 12.41 0.25 11.61
CA SER A 611 13.76 0.79 11.45
C SER A 611 14.86 -0.27 11.66
N PHE A 612 14.71 -1.12 12.67
CA PHE A 612 15.69 -2.17 12.94
C PHE A 612 15.60 -3.32 11.94
N LEU A 613 14.39 -3.64 11.46
CA LEU A 613 14.18 -4.59 10.38
C LEU A 613 14.85 -4.16 9.09
N TRP A 614 14.85 -2.87 8.75
CA TRP A 614 15.62 -2.36 7.61
C TRP A 614 17.13 -2.64 7.75
N GLY A 615 17.71 -2.46 8.95
CA GLY A 615 19.11 -2.78 9.20
C GLY A 615 19.42 -4.29 9.07
N ILE A 616 18.45 -5.14 9.38
CA ILE A 616 18.52 -6.59 9.16
C ILE A 616 18.41 -6.90 7.66
N GLU A 617 17.48 -6.25 6.95
CA GLU A 617 17.27 -6.42 5.51
C GLU A 617 18.52 -6.08 4.68
N VAL A 618 19.32 -5.08 5.07
CA VAL A 618 20.59 -4.78 4.38
C VAL A 618 21.53 -5.99 4.35
N TRP A 619 21.61 -6.75 5.45
CA TRP A 619 22.38 -7.99 5.49
C TRP A 619 21.67 -9.11 4.70
N ASP A 620 20.36 -9.26 4.86
CA ASP A 620 19.58 -10.27 4.13
C ASP A 620 19.74 -10.10 2.60
N HIS A 621 19.71 -8.86 2.11
CA HIS A 621 19.93 -8.53 0.70
C HIS A 621 21.35 -8.89 0.25
N TYR A 622 22.40 -8.51 1.00
CA TYR A 622 23.77 -8.91 0.67
C TYR A 622 23.93 -10.43 0.68
N PHE A 623 23.33 -11.12 1.65
CA PHE A 623 23.40 -12.56 1.75
C PHE A 623 22.69 -13.25 0.57
N ALA A 624 21.53 -12.74 0.14
CA ALA A 624 20.79 -13.29 -0.99
C ALA A 624 21.47 -13.00 -2.34
N SER A 625 21.87 -11.75 -2.57
CA SER A 625 22.39 -11.26 -3.86
C SER A 625 23.89 -11.47 -4.06
N GLY A 626 24.65 -11.51 -2.96
CA GLY A 626 26.12 -11.41 -3.00
C GLY A 626 26.63 -10.02 -3.39
N ASP A 627 25.77 -9.01 -3.51
CA ASP A 627 26.14 -7.66 -3.95
C ASP A 627 26.90 -6.89 -2.86
N ARG A 628 28.22 -7.06 -2.88
CA ARG A 628 29.12 -6.35 -1.99
C ARG A 628 29.11 -4.83 -2.22
N ALA A 629 28.89 -4.38 -3.46
CA ALA A 629 28.92 -2.95 -3.77
C ALA A 629 27.71 -2.24 -3.15
N ALA A 630 26.53 -2.85 -3.23
CA ALA A 630 25.34 -2.38 -2.51
C ALA A 630 25.55 -2.37 -0.98
N LEU A 631 26.21 -3.38 -0.42
CA LEU A 631 26.55 -3.40 1.00
C LEU A 631 27.50 -2.25 1.39
N GLU A 632 28.53 -1.98 0.57
CA GLU A 632 29.46 -0.86 0.76
C GLU A 632 28.74 0.49 0.69
N GLU A 633 27.76 0.63 -0.20
CA GLU A 633 26.91 1.83 -0.34
C GLU A 633 26.03 2.07 0.89
N LEU A 634 25.34 1.03 1.38
CA LEU A 634 24.32 1.16 2.42
C LEU A 634 24.88 1.11 3.85
N TYR A 635 26.04 0.50 4.06
CA TYR A 635 26.61 0.32 5.40
C TYR A 635 26.79 1.63 6.21
N PRO A 636 27.22 2.77 5.62
CA PRO A 636 27.26 4.05 6.33
C PRO A 636 25.89 4.48 6.89
N ALA A 637 24.80 4.21 6.16
CA ALA A 637 23.45 4.47 6.62
C ALA A 637 23.04 3.52 7.77
N VAL A 638 23.44 2.25 7.72
CA VAL A 638 23.24 1.29 8.83
C VAL A 638 23.88 1.82 10.12
N ILE A 639 25.12 2.30 10.04
CA ILE A 639 25.82 2.88 11.20
C ILE A 639 25.15 4.18 11.66
N LYS A 640 24.73 5.05 10.73
CA LYS A 640 23.98 6.28 11.06
C LYS A 640 22.69 5.96 11.82
N ASN A 641 21.93 4.97 11.37
CA ASN A 641 20.68 4.53 12.01
C ASN A 641 20.92 4.02 13.44
N LEU A 642 21.90 3.14 13.64
CA LEU A 642 22.23 2.59 14.96
C LEU A 642 22.79 3.64 15.93
N ARG A 643 23.59 4.60 15.44
CA ARG A 643 24.02 5.75 16.25
C ARG A 643 22.88 6.69 16.59
N GLY A 644 21.88 6.80 15.73
CA GLY A 644 20.64 7.53 16.01
C GLY A 644 19.76 6.83 17.05
N ALA A 645 19.83 5.50 17.13
CA ALA A 645 19.12 4.70 18.12
C ALA A 645 19.81 4.68 19.51
N GLU A 646 21.15 4.73 19.56
CA GLU A 646 21.91 4.62 20.81
C GLU A 646 21.50 5.60 21.93
N PRO A 647 21.18 6.89 21.66
CA PRO A 647 20.69 7.82 22.68
C PRO A 647 19.37 7.42 23.35
N TYR A 648 18.57 6.56 22.72
CA TYR A 648 17.32 6.06 23.26
C TYR A 648 17.51 4.80 24.13
N CYS A 649 18.73 4.29 24.25
CA CYS A 649 19.08 3.27 25.24
C CYS A 649 19.40 3.95 26.58
N THR A 650 18.35 4.18 27.36
CA THR A 650 18.36 4.94 28.64
C THR A 650 19.16 4.24 29.75
N ASP A 651 19.11 4.76 30.99
CA ASP A 651 19.83 4.24 32.16
C ASP A 651 19.61 2.73 32.43
N ARG A 652 18.48 2.15 32.00
CA ARG A 652 18.21 0.70 32.12
C ARG A 652 18.94 -0.14 31.07
N GLY A 653 19.60 0.48 30.09
CA GLY A 653 20.26 -0.15 28.95
C GLY A 653 19.30 -0.69 27.88
N LEU A 654 17.99 -0.50 28.04
CA LEU A 654 16.94 -0.90 27.10
C LEU A 654 16.58 0.27 26.18
N PHE A 655 16.20 -0.07 24.95
CA PHE A 655 15.70 0.91 23.99
C PHE A 655 14.33 1.45 24.44
N SER A 656 14.20 2.77 24.51
CA SER A 656 13.02 3.46 24.98
C SER A 656 12.83 4.79 24.23
N ILE A 657 11.71 4.90 23.51
CA ILE A 657 11.43 6.07 22.67
C ILE A 657 9.93 6.41 22.70
N PRO A 658 9.55 7.70 22.75
CA PRO A 658 8.17 8.14 22.60
C PRO A 658 7.74 8.08 21.12
N ALA A 659 7.59 6.87 20.59
CA ALA A 659 7.18 6.60 19.22
C ALA A 659 5.99 5.64 19.17
N TRP A 660 5.51 5.30 17.98
CA TRP A 660 4.56 4.21 17.84
C TRP A 660 5.33 2.89 17.97
N ASN A 661 5.17 2.21 19.10
CA ASN A 661 5.94 1.04 19.46
C ASN A 661 5.21 -0.27 19.10
N LEU A 662 4.71 -0.34 17.85
CA LEU A 662 4.01 -1.50 17.30
C LEU A 662 5.01 -2.61 16.92
N PHE A 663 4.61 -3.86 17.16
CA PHE A 663 5.14 -5.02 16.43
C PHE A 663 4.04 -5.81 15.71
N ASP A 664 2.93 -6.10 16.39
CA ASP A 664 1.87 -6.95 15.84
C ASP A 664 0.47 -6.46 16.24
N TRP A 665 -0.51 -6.82 15.43
CA TRP A 665 -1.94 -6.60 15.68
C TRP A 665 -2.50 -7.63 16.66
N ALA A 666 -1.88 -7.69 17.84
CA ALA A 666 -2.20 -8.60 18.94
C ALA A 666 -2.27 -7.83 20.26
N PRO A 667 -2.96 -8.34 21.31
CA PRO A 667 -3.12 -7.65 22.59
C PRO A 667 -1.86 -7.73 23.48
N ILE A 668 -0.66 -7.60 22.88
CA ILE A 668 0.62 -7.49 23.59
C ILE A 668 0.72 -6.15 24.33
N ASP A 669 1.51 -6.09 25.39
CA ASP A 669 1.71 -4.85 26.16
C ASP A 669 2.67 -3.90 25.44
N GLN A 670 2.19 -3.11 24.47
CA GLN A 670 3.04 -2.33 23.56
C GLN A 670 2.79 -0.82 23.53
N ASP A 671 1.83 -0.32 24.30
CA ASP A 671 1.49 1.11 24.35
C ASP A 671 2.35 1.89 25.37
N HIS A 672 3.66 1.61 25.37
CA HIS A 672 4.65 2.19 26.28
C HIS A 672 5.90 2.64 25.54
N CYS A 673 6.68 3.56 26.11
CA CYS A 673 7.97 3.96 25.52
C CYS A 673 8.99 2.81 25.51
N THR A 674 8.96 1.95 26.52
CA THR A 674 9.93 0.85 26.70
C THR A 674 9.24 -0.50 26.47
N VAL A 675 9.23 -0.95 25.22
CA VAL A 675 8.72 -2.27 24.83
C VAL A 675 9.90 -3.20 24.51
N LEU A 676 9.83 -4.44 24.98
CA LEU A 676 10.97 -5.34 24.90
C LEU A 676 11.27 -5.79 23.46
N HIS A 677 10.24 -5.97 22.63
CA HIS A 677 10.43 -6.38 21.24
C HIS A 677 11.32 -5.40 20.45
N ASN A 678 11.26 -4.09 20.73
CA ASN A 678 12.15 -3.11 20.09
C ASN A 678 13.60 -3.28 20.52
N SER A 679 13.85 -3.58 21.79
CA SER A 679 15.20 -3.91 22.27
C SER A 679 15.72 -5.21 21.64
N LEU A 680 14.86 -6.21 21.45
CA LEU A 680 15.21 -7.46 20.78
C LEU A 680 15.49 -7.26 19.29
N PHE A 681 14.69 -6.47 18.57
CA PHE A 681 14.99 -6.12 17.18
C PHE A 681 16.27 -5.31 17.03
N LEU A 682 16.55 -4.38 17.95
CA LEU A 682 17.81 -3.65 17.97
C LEU A 682 19.01 -4.60 18.20
N LEU A 683 18.86 -5.65 19.02
CA LEU A 683 19.88 -6.71 19.12
C LEU A 683 20.11 -7.42 17.78
N GLY A 684 19.03 -7.77 17.08
CA GLY A 684 19.10 -8.35 15.73
C GLY A 684 19.83 -7.43 14.75
N ALA A 685 19.49 -6.15 14.72
CA ALA A 685 20.14 -5.15 13.86
C ALA A 685 21.62 -4.94 14.21
N LEU A 686 21.99 -4.97 15.49
CA LEU A 686 23.39 -4.92 15.91
C LEU A 686 24.15 -6.19 15.52
N GLN A 687 23.51 -7.36 15.58
CA GLN A 687 24.09 -8.63 15.14
C GLN A 687 24.37 -8.63 13.64
N THR A 688 23.41 -8.20 12.81
CA THR A 688 23.60 -8.09 11.36
C THR A 688 24.60 -7.01 10.98
N ALA A 689 24.59 -5.86 11.66
CA ALA A 689 25.59 -4.81 11.44
C ALA A 689 27.02 -5.28 11.73
N ARG A 690 27.23 -6.16 12.72
CA ARG A 690 28.54 -6.81 12.97
C ARG A 690 28.94 -7.74 11.83
N GLN A 691 27.98 -8.44 11.22
CA GLN A 691 28.23 -9.27 10.04
C GLN A 691 28.61 -8.40 8.83
N CYS A 692 27.88 -7.30 8.58
CA CYS A 692 28.24 -6.32 7.56
C CYS A 692 29.66 -5.77 7.78
N CYS A 693 29.95 -5.33 9.01
CA CYS A 693 31.26 -4.81 9.40
C CYS A 693 32.39 -5.81 9.13
N ALA A 694 32.16 -7.10 9.46
CA ALA A 694 33.13 -8.16 9.21
C ALA A 694 33.33 -8.45 7.71
N ALA A 695 32.24 -8.49 6.93
CA ALA A 695 32.29 -8.72 5.48
C ALA A 695 33.04 -7.61 4.74
N LEU A 696 32.90 -6.36 5.21
CA LEU A 696 33.57 -5.20 4.65
C LEU A 696 34.99 -4.95 5.19
N GLY A 697 35.31 -5.49 6.37
CA GLY A 697 36.53 -5.13 7.09
C GLY A 697 36.49 -3.69 7.64
N ALA A 698 35.30 -3.21 8.02
CA ALA A 698 35.08 -1.87 8.54
C ALA A 698 35.56 -1.70 10.00
N ALA A 699 35.71 -0.45 10.44
CA ALA A 699 36.32 -0.12 11.74
C ALA A 699 35.34 -0.09 12.93
N ASP A 700 34.03 -0.18 12.70
CA ASP A 700 33.00 0.02 13.75
C ASP A 700 32.83 -1.19 14.69
N GLY A 701 33.47 -2.33 14.40
CA GLY A 701 33.33 -3.59 15.13
C GLY A 701 33.40 -3.49 16.66
N PRO A 702 34.38 -2.77 17.26
CA PRO A 702 34.45 -2.60 18.71
C PRO A 702 33.25 -1.85 19.30
N TRP A 703 32.76 -0.79 18.63
CA TRP A 703 31.59 -0.04 19.09
C TRP A 703 30.32 -0.88 18.99
N LEU A 704 30.11 -1.54 17.85
CA LEU A 704 28.97 -2.44 17.63
C LEU A 704 28.92 -3.55 18.69
N THR A 705 30.06 -4.15 19.01
CA THR A 705 30.15 -5.21 20.04
C THR A 705 29.83 -4.64 21.42
N ALA A 706 30.41 -3.50 21.79
CA ALA A 706 30.14 -2.88 23.08
C ALA A 706 28.67 -2.47 23.24
N PHE A 707 28.03 -1.98 22.18
CA PHE A 707 26.62 -1.59 22.22
C PHE A 707 25.72 -2.84 22.34
N HIS A 708 25.95 -3.85 21.50
CA HIS A 708 25.27 -5.13 21.56
C HIS A 708 25.33 -5.76 22.95
N ASP A 709 26.52 -5.84 23.56
CA ASP A 709 26.70 -6.54 24.83
C ASP A 709 26.02 -5.81 26.00
N ARG A 710 25.99 -4.47 25.99
CA ARG A 710 25.25 -3.68 26.98
C ARG A 710 23.74 -3.92 26.88
N LEU A 711 23.18 -3.83 25.66
CA LEU A 711 21.76 -4.05 25.42
C LEU A 711 21.36 -5.49 25.77
N ARG A 712 22.17 -6.47 25.38
CA ARG A 712 21.92 -7.89 25.66
C ARG A 712 21.93 -8.17 27.16
N ALA A 713 22.85 -7.58 27.90
CA ALA A 713 22.88 -7.69 29.36
C ALA A 713 21.60 -7.12 30.00
N ALA A 714 21.10 -5.99 29.51
CA ALA A 714 19.85 -5.40 29.98
C ALA A 714 18.63 -6.28 29.68
N VAL A 715 18.55 -6.86 28.47
CA VAL A 715 17.47 -7.81 28.11
C VAL A 715 17.52 -9.05 28.98
N LEU A 716 18.70 -9.67 29.16
CA LEU A 716 18.87 -10.86 30.00
C LEU A 716 18.43 -10.64 31.46
N ALA A 717 18.58 -9.41 31.98
CA ALA A 717 18.16 -9.06 33.32
C ALA A 717 16.63 -9.04 33.53
N LEU A 718 15.83 -9.05 32.46
CA LEU A 718 14.36 -9.07 32.52
C LEU A 718 13.75 -10.47 32.47
N TRP A 719 14.55 -11.52 32.36
CA TRP A 719 14.02 -12.87 32.30
C TRP A 719 13.28 -13.24 33.59
N ASP A 720 12.04 -13.73 33.46
CA ASP A 720 11.25 -14.21 34.58
C ASP A 720 11.33 -15.75 34.62
N ASP A 721 12.15 -16.29 35.53
CA ASP A 721 12.32 -17.74 35.72
C ASP A 721 11.03 -18.45 36.12
N ALA A 722 10.11 -17.78 36.83
CA ALA A 722 8.86 -18.39 37.26
C ALA A 722 7.89 -18.57 36.09
N LYS A 723 7.88 -17.62 35.15
CA LYS A 723 7.11 -17.71 33.90
C LYS A 723 7.85 -18.50 32.81
N GLY A 724 9.19 -18.56 32.89
CA GLY A 724 10.04 -19.07 31.83
C GLY A 724 9.87 -18.28 30.53
N SER A 725 9.74 -16.96 30.63
CA SER A 725 9.47 -16.05 29.52
C SER A 725 9.88 -14.61 29.88
N TYR A 726 9.85 -13.73 28.89
CA TYR A 726 10.12 -12.31 29.08
C TYR A 726 8.83 -11.49 29.23
N PRO A 727 8.84 -10.41 30.04
CA PRO A 727 7.75 -9.44 30.03
C PRO A 727 7.70 -8.68 28.71
N ASP A 728 6.51 -8.24 28.29
CA ASP A 728 6.34 -7.50 27.04
C ASP A 728 6.94 -6.08 27.10
N ALA A 729 6.87 -5.40 28.25
CA ALA A 729 7.27 -4.01 28.41
C ALA A 729 7.67 -3.64 29.85
N ILE A 730 8.23 -2.43 29.97
CA ILE A 730 8.39 -1.68 31.22
C ILE A 730 7.57 -0.39 31.09
N HIS A 731 6.66 -0.18 32.03
CA HIS A 731 5.78 1.00 32.06
C HIS A 731 6.55 2.24 32.50
N GLU A 732 5.97 3.42 32.24
CA GLU A 732 6.58 4.72 32.52
C GLU A 732 6.89 4.93 34.01
N ASP A 733 6.10 4.32 34.91
CA ASP A 733 6.31 4.33 36.36
C ASP A 733 7.39 3.33 36.84
N GLY A 734 7.94 2.54 35.90
CA GLY A 734 8.96 1.54 36.13
C GLY A 734 8.45 0.13 36.42
N THR A 735 7.14 -0.07 36.47
CA THR A 735 6.49 -1.37 36.64
C THR A 735 6.83 -2.30 35.48
N VAL A 736 7.12 -3.57 35.79
CA VAL A 736 7.37 -4.60 34.78
C VAL A 736 6.03 -5.21 34.35
N SER A 737 5.81 -5.33 33.04
CA SER A 737 4.58 -5.91 32.52
C SER A 737 4.35 -7.32 33.06
N ALA A 738 3.10 -7.61 33.44
CA ALA A 738 2.69 -8.95 33.82
C ALA A 738 2.50 -9.85 32.59
N LYS A 739 2.27 -9.28 31.40
CA LYS A 739 2.03 -10.01 30.16
C LYS A 739 3.33 -10.55 29.58
N THR A 740 3.20 -11.70 28.93
CA THR A 740 4.25 -12.34 28.13
C THR A 740 3.64 -12.72 26.78
N SER A 741 4.48 -12.95 25.77
CA SER A 741 4.02 -13.16 24.39
C SER A 741 4.91 -14.14 23.63
N GLN A 742 4.33 -14.75 22.59
CA GLN A 742 5.10 -15.53 21.62
C GLN A 742 6.17 -14.68 20.94
N HIS A 743 5.87 -13.38 20.74
CA HIS A 743 6.74 -12.39 20.11
C HIS A 743 8.09 -12.28 20.81
N THR A 744 8.09 -12.03 22.13
CA THR A 744 9.35 -11.89 22.89
C THR A 744 10.10 -13.21 22.98
N SER A 745 9.42 -14.35 23.12
CA SER A 745 10.04 -15.69 23.10
C SER A 745 10.69 -15.99 21.74
N ALA A 746 10.04 -15.65 20.62
CA ALA A 746 10.56 -15.86 19.27
C ALA A 746 11.82 -15.03 19.01
N LEU A 747 11.74 -13.73 19.25
CA LEU A 747 12.85 -12.81 18.99
C LEU A 747 14.03 -13.08 19.93
N ALA A 748 13.79 -13.45 21.19
CA ALA A 748 14.87 -13.80 22.11
C ALA A 748 15.64 -15.07 21.69
N LEU A 749 14.94 -16.07 21.15
CA LEU A 749 15.57 -17.26 20.56
C LEU A 749 16.33 -16.89 19.29
N LEU A 750 15.70 -16.10 18.41
CA LEU A 750 16.26 -15.72 17.11
C LEU A 750 17.56 -14.91 17.25
N TYR A 751 17.63 -13.98 18.23
CA TYR A 751 18.76 -13.07 18.44
C TYR A 751 19.65 -13.43 19.65
N ASP A 752 19.67 -14.71 20.05
CA ASP A 752 20.58 -15.25 21.08
C ASP A 752 20.51 -14.51 22.43
N ALA A 753 19.31 -14.03 22.76
CA ALA A 753 19.03 -13.25 23.97
C ALA A 753 18.42 -14.08 25.10
N LEU A 754 18.31 -15.41 24.95
CA LEU A 754 17.84 -16.31 26.01
C LEU A 754 18.92 -16.61 27.07
N PRO A 755 18.56 -16.82 28.35
CA PRO A 755 19.45 -17.42 29.33
C PRO A 755 19.80 -18.86 28.97
N ALA A 756 20.91 -19.36 29.51
CA ALA A 756 21.33 -20.74 29.28
C ALA A 756 20.25 -21.72 29.79
N GLY A 757 19.82 -22.65 28.92
CA GLY A 757 18.80 -23.66 29.24
C GLY A 757 17.34 -23.21 29.03
N ALA A 758 17.08 -21.96 28.66
CA ALA A 758 15.72 -21.43 28.47
C ALA A 758 15.08 -21.79 27.11
N GLU A 759 15.84 -22.37 26.17
CA GLU A 759 15.36 -22.71 24.82
C GLU A 759 14.10 -23.57 24.83
N THR A 760 14.02 -24.58 25.70
CA THR A 760 12.83 -25.44 25.82
C THR A 760 11.58 -24.66 26.18
N ALA A 761 11.70 -23.64 27.04
CA ALA A 761 10.57 -22.80 27.45
C ALA A 761 10.13 -21.87 26.30
N ALA A 762 11.09 -21.28 25.59
CA ALA A 762 10.82 -20.47 24.41
C ALA A 762 10.13 -21.32 23.32
N VAL A 763 10.65 -22.50 22.98
CA VAL A 763 10.06 -23.41 21.98
C VAL A 763 8.66 -23.86 22.38
N ARG A 764 8.39 -24.12 23.67
CA ARG A 764 7.04 -24.37 24.17
C ARG A 764 6.12 -23.19 23.83
N ASP A 765 6.52 -21.96 24.11
CA ASP A 765 5.70 -20.78 23.81
C ASP A 765 5.44 -20.63 22.31
N LEU A 766 6.38 -21.02 21.45
CA LEU A 766 6.19 -20.96 19.99
C LEU A 766 5.17 -21.98 19.48
N LEU A 767 5.21 -23.22 20.00
CA LEU A 767 4.42 -24.33 19.48
C LEU A 767 3.05 -24.48 20.16
N ASP A 768 3.03 -24.32 21.49
CA ASP A 768 1.84 -24.50 22.34
C ASP A 768 1.85 -23.48 23.48
N PRO A 769 1.60 -22.18 23.17
CA PRO A 769 1.65 -21.12 24.17
C PRO A 769 0.56 -21.34 25.24
N PRO A 770 0.94 -21.30 26.54
CA PRO A 770 -0.02 -21.26 27.64
C PRO A 770 -1.06 -20.14 27.47
N ALA A 771 -2.24 -20.29 28.06
CA ALA A 771 -3.33 -19.30 27.93
C ALA A 771 -2.95 -17.87 28.36
N ALA A 772 -1.96 -17.71 29.25
CA ALA A 772 -1.46 -16.42 29.70
C ALA A 772 -0.45 -15.77 28.73
N VAL A 773 0.09 -16.53 27.77
CA VAL A 773 1.01 -16.04 26.74
C VAL A 773 0.20 -15.53 25.56
N THR A 774 0.40 -14.26 25.21
CA THR A 774 -0.25 -13.64 24.07
C THR A 774 0.21 -14.30 22.77
N ARG A 775 -0.76 -14.69 21.94
CA ARG A 775 -0.52 -15.32 20.64
C ARG A 775 -0.28 -14.28 19.55
N ILE A 776 0.33 -14.73 18.46
CA ILE A 776 0.50 -13.92 17.24
C ILE A 776 -0.85 -13.60 16.59
N GLY A 777 -1.01 -12.35 16.15
CA GLY A 777 -2.21 -11.83 15.50
C GLY A 777 -2.12 -11.72 13.98
N SER A 778 -0.91 -11.67 13.41
CA SER A 778 -0.70 -11.53 11.96
C SER A 778 0.26 -12.58 11.37
N PRO A 779 0.11 -12.93 10.09
CA PRO A 779 1.14 -13.68 9.36
C PRO A 779 2.52 -12.98 9.32
N PHE A 780 2.57 -11.65 9.43
CA PHE A 780 3.81 -10.89 9.50
C PHE A 780 4.67 -11.25 10.70
N ALA A 781 4.10 -11.16 11.91
CA ALA A 781 4.84 -11.53 13.11
C ALA A 781 5.15 -13.03 13.15
N LEU A 782 4.32 -13.86 12.50
CA LEU A 782 4.52 -15.30 12.41
C LEU A 782 5.81 -15.66 11.66
N GLN A 783 6.27 -14.85 10.71
CA GLN A 783 7.55 -15.05 10.02
C GLN A 783 8.73 -15.23 11.00
N TYR A 784 8.77 -14.45 12.08
CA TYR A 784 9.83 -14.52 13.08
C TYR A 784 9.76 -15.79 13.95
N VAL A 785 8.54 -16.33 14.15
CA VAL A 785 8.37 -17.66 14.75
C VAL A 785 8.90 -18.74 13.82
N MET A 786 8.66 -18.63 12.51
CA MET A 786 9.18 -19.59 11.53
C MET A 786 10.71 -19.60 11.53
N GLU A 787 11.35 -18.42 11.53
CA GLU A 787 12.81 -18.30 11.63
C GLU A 787 13.35 -18.86 12.97
N ALA A 788 12.68 -18.60 14.08
CA ALA A 788 13.06 -19.14 15.39
C ALA A 788 12.90 -20.68 15.46
N LEU A 789 11.84 -21.23 14.88
CA LEU A 789 11.63 -22.67 14.80
C LEU A 789 12.68 -23.33 13.90
N GLU A 790 13.02 -22.74 12.75
CA GLU A 790 14.13 -23.20 11.90
C GLU A 790 15.45 -23.22 12.68
N LYS A 791 15.77 -22.15 13.41
CA LYS A 791 16.98 -22.05 14.24
C LYS A 791 17.05 -23.13 15.34
N SER A 792 15.90 -23.54 15.88
CA SER A 792 15.80 -24.59 16.91
C SER A 792 15.64 -26.02 16.36
N GLY A 793 15.75 -26.20 15.03
CA GLY A 793 15.59 -27.50 14.37
C GLY A 793 14.16 -28.07 14.43
N ARG A 794 13.15 -27.19 14.50
CA ARG A 794 11.71 -27.51 14.53
C ARG A 794 11.03 -27.19 13.18
N ASP A 795 11.75 -27.42 12.08
CA ASP A 795 11.36 -27.04 10.73
C ASP A 795 10.01 -27.67 10.31
N ALA A 796 9.77 -28.93 10.68
CA ALA A 796 8.52 -29.64 10.38
C ALA A 796 7.30 -29.03 11.08
N ASP A 797 7.49 -28.48 12.29
CA ASP A 797 6.43 -27.78 13.01
C ASP A 797 6.04 -26.47 12.32
N ALA A 798 7.01 -25.75 11.75
CA ALA A 798 6.74 -24.55 10.96
C ALA A 798 5.83 -24.85 9.76
N VAL A 799 6.09 -25.95 9.03
CA VAL A 799 5.24 -26.40 7.91
C VAL A 799 3.82 -26.73 8.39
N ARG A 800 3.69 -27.40 9.53
CA ARG A 800 2.38 -27.73 10.12
C ARG A 800 1.58 -26.47 10.47
N ILE A 801 2.20 -25.50 11.14
CA ILE A 801 1.55 -24.24 11.52
C ILE A 801 1.10 -23.48 10.27
N VAL A 802 1.96 -23.36 9.26
CA VAL A 802 1.58 -22.73 7.98
C VAL A 802 0.39 -23.44 7.34
N ARG A 803 0.40 -24.77 7.28
CA ARG A 803 -0.71 -25.54 6.73
C ARG A 803 -2.02 -25.25 7.45
N GLU A 804 -2.01 -25.26 8.78
CA GLU A 804 -3.20 -25.01 9.60
C GLU A 804 -3.77 -23.61 9.39
N LEU A 805 -2.92 -22.58 9.39
CA LEU A 805 -3.36 -21.18 9.37
C LEU A 805 -3.76 -20.69 7.96
N TRP A 806 -3.07 -21.12 6.90
CA TRP A 806 -3.39 -20.70 5.53
C TRP A 806 -4.54 -21.50 4.90
N GLN A 807 -4.87 -22.68 5.44
CA GLN A 807 -6.00 -23.47 4.94
C GLN A 807 -7.31 -22.68 5.00
N GLY A 808 -7.52 -21.91 6.07
CA GLY A 808 -8.72 -21.05 6.21
C GLY A 808 -8.85 -19.99 5.11
N MET A 809 -7.74 -19.53 4.53
CA MET A 809 -7.76 -18.61 3.39
C MET A 809 -8.29 -19.32 2.14
N LEU A 810 -7.79 -20.54 1.86
CA LEU A 810 -8.26 -21.32 0.71
C LEU A 810 -9.73 -21.73 0.85
N ASP A 811 -10.15 -22.12 2.05
CA ASP A 811 -11.54 -22.50 2.34
C ASP A 811 -12.52 -21.32 2.11
N ALA A 812 -12.01 -20.09 2.22
CA ALA A 812 -12.73 -18.85 1.96
C ALA A 812 -12.59 -18.33 0.50
N ASP A 813 -12.07 -19.16 -0.41
CA ASP A 813 -11.80 -18.82 -1.83
C ASP A 813 -10.83 -17.65 -2.01
N ALA A 814 -9.88 -17.49 -1.08
CA ALA A 814 -8.83 -16.48 -1.21
C ALA A 814 -7.88 -16.84 -2.37
N THR A 815 -7.56 -15.82 -3.17
CA THR A 815 -6.60 -15.93 -4.27
C THR A 815 -5.24 -15.32 -3.94
N THR A 816 -5.14 -14.71 -2.76
CA THR A 816 -4.02 -13.97 -2.19
C THR A 816 -4.00 -14.15 -0.67
N CYS A 817 -2.91 -13.79 -0.01
CA CYS A 817 -2.76 -13.91 1.43
C CYS A 817 -3.30 -12.67 2.15
N TRP A 818 -4.01 -12.90 3.27
CA TRP A 818 -4.64 -11.87 4.08
C TRP A 818 -3.65 -11.10 4.95
N GLU A 819 -3.96 -9.84 5.28
CA GLU A 819 -3.18 -8.99 6.20
C GLU A 819 -3.13 -9.57 7.62
N THR A 820 -4.27 -10.01 8.13
CA THR A 820 -4.42 -10.55 9.48
C THR A 820 -5.10 -11.92 9.47
N PHE A 821 -4.95 -12.66 10.56
CA PHE A 821 -5.83 -13.81 10.79
C PHE A 821 -7.25 -13.33 11.18
N PRO A 822 -8.29 -14.17 10.98
CA PRO A 822 -9.67 -13.84 11.32
C PRO A 822 -9.86 -13.35 12.77
N ASN A 823 -10.48 -12.19 12.91
CA ASN A 823 -10.98 -11.71 14.20
C ASN A 823 -12.43 -12.22 14.42
N PRO A 824 -12.72 -12.96 15.51
CA PRO A 824 -14.07 -13.43 15.84
C PRO A 824 -15.12 -12.32 15.96
N ASP A 825 -14.72 -11.10 16.30
CA ASP A 825 -15.62 -9.94 16.44
C ASP A 825 -15.91 -9.23 15.10
N SER A 826 -15.23 -9.62 14.03
CA SER A 826 -15.44 -9.09 12.68
C SER A 826 -16.25 -10.07 11.82
N TYR A 827 -17.15 -9.53 11.00
CA TYR A 827 -17.87 -10.33 10.01
C TYR A 827 -16.97 -10.78 8.86
N PHE A 828 -16.01 -9.93 8.47
CA PHE A 828 -15.05 -10.22 7.40
C PHE A 828 -13.72 -10.68 8.00
N PRO A 829 -13.02 -11.62 7.35
CA PRO A 829 -11.85 -12.28 7.95
C PRO A 829 -10.66 -11.33 8.13
N THR A 830 -10.53 -10.30 7.30
CA THR A 830 -9.42 -9.36 7.37
C THR A 830 -9.82 -8.03 6.73
N ARG A 831 -9.00 -6.99 6.91
CA ARG A 831 -9.14 -5.70 6.22
C ARG A 831 -8.65 -5.84 4.78
N SER A 832 -7.36 -6.05 4.57
CA SER A 832 -6.77 -6.32 3.26
C SER A 832 -6.68 -7.82 2.96
N HIS A 833 -7.27 -8.24 1.85
CA HIS A 833 -7.22 -9.63 1.37
C HIS A 833 -5.97 -9.92 0.52
N CYS A 834 -5.09 -8.94 0.32
CA CYS A 834 -3.83 -9.08 -0.39
C CYS A 834 -2.72 -8.30 0.31
N HIS A 835 -1.92 -9.00 1.13
CA HIS A 835 -0.82 -8.42 1.87
C HIS A 835 0.44 -9.29 1.79
N ALA A 836 1.49 -8.81 1.15
CA ALA A 836 2.62 -9.68 0.80
C ALA A 836 3.54 -10.02 1.97
N TRP A 837 3.47 -9.27 3.07
CA TRP A 837 4.05 -9.64 4.36
C TRP A 837 3.59 -11.03 4.89
N SER A 838 2.52 -11.59 4.31
CA SER A 838 1.89 -12.87 4.66
C SER A 838 2.32 -14.01 3.73
N SER A 839 3.34 -13.79 2.90
CA SER A 839 3.82 -14.77 1.92
C SER A 839 4.90 -15.71 2.49
N ALA A 840 4.99 -15.82 3.82
CA ALA A 840 5.86 -16.75 4.54
C ALA A 840 5.87 -18.20 4.02
N PRO A 841 4.78 -18.79 3.47
CA PRO A 841 4.83 -20.13 2.90
C PRO A 841 5.87 -20.30 1.78
N VAL A 842 6.18 -19.25 1.01
CA VAL A 842 7.27 -19.26 0.02
C VAL A 842 8.60 -19.58 0.69
N TYR A 843 8.89 -18.88 1.78
CA TYR A 843 10.12 -19.05 2.54
C TYR A 843 10.19 -20.45 3.17
N VAL A 844 9.14 -20.83 3.89
CA VAL A 844 9.11 -22.09 4.66
C VAL A 844 9.18 -23.31 3.74
N PHE A 845 8.39 -23.37 2.67
CA PHE A 845 8.30 -24.59 1.86
C PHE A 845 9.57 -24.83 1.03
N ASN A 846 10.16 -23.79 0.45
CA ASN A 846 11.39 -23.93 -0.32
C ASN A 846 12.59 -24.32 0.57
N ARG A 847 12.67 -23.75 1.78
CA ARG A 847 13.79 -24.01 2.70
C ARG A 847 13.66 -25.31 3.50
N THR A 848 12.44 -25.74 3.79
CA THR A 848 12.16 -26.91 4.63
C THR A 848 11.75 -28.12 3.81
N ILE A 849 10.68 -28.01 3.02
CA ILE A 849 10.13 -29.15 2.27
C ILE A 849 11.07 -29.52 1.11
N LEU A 850 11.46 -28.54 0.27
CA LEU A 850 12.49 -28.80 -0.75
C LEU A 850 13.88 -28.90 -0.13
N GLY A 851 14.09 -28.28 1.03
CA GLY A 851 15.35 -28.34 1.77
C GLY A 851 16.46 -27.46 1.20
N ILE A 852 16.15 -26.46 0.37
CA ILE A 852 17.14 -25.62 -0.30
C ILE A 852 17.59 -24.48 0.62
N ARG A 853 18.83 -24.52 1.10
CA ARG A 853 19.36 -23.53 2.05
C ARG A 853 20.70 -22.96 1.59
N PRO A 854 20.74 -21.74 1.03
CA PRO A 854 21.96 -20.98 0.90
C PRO A 854 22.60 -20.76 2.28
N ILE A 855 23.90 -21.04 2.40
CA ILE A 855 24.68 -20.86 3.64
C ILE A 855 25.90 -19.95 3.46
N ALA A 856 26.04 -19.35 2.27
CA ALA A 856 27.02 -18.32 1.96
C ALA A 856 26.41 -17.24 1.04
N PRO A 857 26.93 -16.00 1.07
CA PRO A 857 26.42 -14.91 0.25
C PRO A 857 26.32 -15.24 -1.24
N GLY A 858 25.26 -14.78 -1.91
CA GLY A 858 25.00 -15.00 -3.33
C GLY A 858 24.73 -16.46 -3.69
N ALA A 859 24.34 -17.29 -2.72
CA ALA A 859 24.20 -18.74 -2.84
C ALA A 859 25.48 -19.46 -3.32
N ALA A 860 26.66 -18.95 -2.96
CA ALA A 860 27.94 -19.57 -3.30
C ALA A 860 28.10 -20.99 -2.74
N GLU A 861 27.51 -21.25 -1.56
CA GLU A 861 27.39 -22.58 -0.96
C GLU A 861 25.94 -22.85 -0.54
N VAL A 862 25.43 -24.04 -0.88
CA VAL A 862 24.05 -24.48 -0.60
C VAL A 862 24.05 -25.82 0.13
N VAL A 863 23.27 -25.91 1.20
CA VAL A 863 22.92 -27.19 1.82
C VAL A 863 21.55 -27.61 1.31
N VAL A 864 21.43 -28.88 0.91
CA VAL A 864 20.16 -29.53 0.61
C VAL A 864 19.81 -30.49 1.74
N SER A 865 18.70 -30.24 2.43
CA SER A 865 18.19 -31.11 3.50
C SER A 865 16.66 -31.13 3.50
N PRO A 866 16.03 -31.94 2.64
CA PRO A 866 14.57 -31.97 2.54
C PRO A 866 13.94 -32.62 3.78
N HIS A 867 12.86 -32.00 4.28
CA HIS A 867 11.97 -32.57 5.29
C HIS A 867 10.68 -33.06 4.61
N PRO A 868 10.44 -34.38 4.56
CA PRO A 868 9.21 -34.92 3.97
C PRO A 868 7.92 -34.41 4.62
N CYS A 869 7.88 -34.16 5.93
CA CYS A 869 6.73 -33.60 6.65
C CYS A 869 5.39 -34.34 6.37
N GLY A 870 5.45 -35.66 6.21
CA GLY A 870 4.29 -36.50 5.87
C GLY A 870 3.88 -36.51 4.39
N LEU A 871 4.62 -35.82 3.52
CA LEU A 871 4.43 -35.81 2.06
C LEU A 871 5.18 -36.98 1.39
N THR A 872 4.71 -37.40 0.21
CA THR A 872 5.33 -38.52 -0.54
C THR A 872 6.25 -38.04 -1.66
N ARG A 873 6.11 -36.79 -2.10
CA ARG A 873 6.98 -36.15 -3.09
C ARG A 873 6.92 -34.63 -2.97
N ALA A 874 8.00 -33.96 -3.34
CA ALA A 874 8.01 -32.53 -3.65
C ALA A 874 9.06 -32.20 -4.72
N GLU A 875 8.83 -31.14 -5.47
CA GLU A 875 9.77 -30.62 -6.47
C GLU A 875 9.64 -29.10 -6.59
N GLY A 876 10.73 -28.44 -6.95
CA GLY A 876 10.72 -27.01 -7.16
C GLY A 876 12.11 -26.39 -7.22
N ALA A 877 12.16 -25.07 -7.20
CA ALA A 877 13.39 -24.30 -7.24
C ALA A 877 13.29 -23.02 -6.40
N SER A 878 14.44 -22.52 -5.97
CA SER A 878 14.61 -21.16 -5.44
C SER A 878 15.44 -20.32 -6.41
N ALA A 879 15.06 -19.07 -6.63
CA ALA A 879 15.86 -18.13 -7.39
C ALA A 879 17.21 -17.87 -6.70
N SER A 880 18.24 -17.57 -7.49
CA SER A 880 19.53 -17.07 -6.97
C SER A 880 20.30 -16.29 -8.05
N PRO A 881 21.32 -15.49 -7.67
CA PRO A 881 22.18 -14.78 -8.62
C PRO A 881 22.96 -15.72 -9.56
N CYS A 882 23.23 -16.96 -9.12
CA CYS A 882 23.95 -17.96 -9.91
C CYS A 882 23.05 -18.77 -10.85
N GLY A 883 21.74 -18.53 -10.87
CA GLY A 883 20.73 -19.35 -11.55
C GLY A 883 19.82 -20.10 -10.57
N ASP A 884 18.82 -20.80 -11.07
CA ASP A 884 17.80 -21.40 -10.19
C ASP A 884 18.33 -22.67 -9.49
N LEU A 885 18.13 -22.75 -8.16
CA LEU A 885 18.55 -23.86 -7.31
C LEU A 885 17.42 -24.90 -7.27
N TRP A 886 17.52 -26.00 -8.04
CA TRP A 886 16.43 -26.95 -8.20
C TRP A 886 16.62 -28.23 -7.38
N VAL A 887 15.54 -28.68 -6.72
CA VAL A 887 15.50 -29.94 -5.96
C VAL A 887 14.17 -30.64 -6.21
N ALA A 888 14.22 -31.96 -6.36
CA ALA A 888 13.06 -32.83 -6.27
C ALA A 888 13.35 -34.05 -5.41
N TRP A 889 12.35 -34.56 -4.73
CA TRP A 889 12.47 -35.81 -4.01
C TRP A 889 11.15 -36.59 -4.01
N ARG A 890 11.25 -37.90 -3.84
CA ARG A 890 10.11 -38.82 -3.72
C ARG A 890 10.45 -40.00 -2.82
N ILE A 891 9.44 -40.53 -2.16
CA ILE A 891 9.56 -41.74 -1.34
C ILE A 891 9.28 -42.97 -2.20
N GLU A 892 10.24 -43.89 -2.27
CA GLU A 892 10.16 -45.16 -3.00
C GLU A 892 10.31 -46.32 -2.00
N GLY A 893 9.19 -46.81 -1.46
CA GLY A 893 9.23 -47.82 -0.41
C GLY A 893 9.89 -47.28 0.86
N GLU A 894 11.03 -47.85 1.27
CA GLU A 894 11.82 -47.40 2.43
C GLU A 894 12.96 -46.44 2.05
N THR A 895 13.01 -45.97 0.80
CA THR A 895 14.06 -45.08 0.29
C THR A 895 13.53 -43.66 0.06
N LEU A 896 14.25 -42.64 0.53
CA LEU A 896 14.06 -41.25 0.11
C LEU A 896 14.99 -40.97 -1.07
N ALA A 897 14.43 -40.78 -2.27
CA ALA A 897 15.20 -40.51 -3.48
C ALA A 897 15.19 -39.01 -3.79
N ILE A 898 16.36 -38.36 -3.68
CA ILE A 898 16.57 -36.93 -3.90
C ILE A 898 17.30 -36.72 -5.23
N THR A 899 16.83 -35.76 -6.02
CA THR A 899 17.49 -35.26 -7.23
C THR A 899 17.81 -33.79 -7.05
N VAL A 900 19.06 -33.42 -7.30
CA VAL A 900 19.57 -32.06 -7.11
C VAL A 900 20.12 -31.53 -8.43
N GLY A 901 19.60 -30.39 -8.87
CA GLY A 901 20.03 -29.66 -10.06
C GLY A 901 20.50 -28.26 -9.67
N MET A 902 21.82 -28.08 -9.56
CA MET A 902 22.43 -26.79 -9.22
C MET A 902 23.09 -26.16 -10.45
N PRO A 903 23.09 -24.82 -10.57
CA PRO A 903 23.83 -24.14 -11.62
C PRO A 903 25.34 -24.42 -11.56
N PRO A 904 26.06 -24.34 -12.69
CA PRO A 904 27.52 -24.50 -12.70
C PRO A 904 28.21 -23.51 -11.75
N GLY A 905 29.14 -24.00 -10.92
CA GLY A 905 29.96 -23.18 -10.01
C GLY A 905 29.43 -23.06 -8.58
N VAL A 906 28.15 -23.38 -8.33
CA VAL A 906 27.58 -23.43 -6.98
C VAL A 906 28.15 -24.63 -6.21
N GLN A 907 28.75 -24.39 -5.05
CA GLN A 907 29.14 -25.47 -4.14
C GLN A 907 27.91 -25.96 -3.39
N TRP A 908 27.72 -27.28 -3.31
CA TRP A 908 26.58 -27.81 -2.57
C TRP A 908 26.87 -29.15 -1.92
N ARG A 909 26.16 -29.40 -0.82
CA ARG A 909 26.19 -30.68 -0.09
C ARG A 909 24.83 -31.04 0.45
N VAL A 910 24.67 -32.30 0.80
CA VAL A 910 23.44 -32.81 1.42
C VAL A 910 23.69 -33.07 2.90
N ALA A 911 22.71 -32.76 3.74
CA ALA A 911 22.80 -32.97 5.19
C ALA A 911 21.60 -33.78 5.69
N PRO A 912 21.80 -34.82 6.52
CA PRO A 912 20.71 -35.56 7.12
C PRO A 912 19.99 -34.73 8.20
N ASN A 913 18.70 -34.98 8.38
CA ASN A 913 17.88 -34.42 9.45
C ASN A 913 17.12 -35.51 10.22
N ALA A 914 16.36 -35.15 11.25
CA ALA A 914 15.69 -36.11 12.14
C ALA A 914 14.69 -37.02 11.41
N GLU A 915 14.02 -36.53 10.35
CA GLU A 915 13.04 -37.33 9.60
C GLU A 915 13.70 -38.43 8.76
N TRP A 916 14.98 -38.29 8.43
CA TRP A 916 15.70 -39.28 7.62
C TRP A 916 15.80 -40.65 8.33
N ALA A 917 15.72 -40.66 9.67
CA ALA A 917 15.70 -41.88 10.47
C ALA A 917 14.49 -42.80 10.19
N ALA A 918 13.45 -42.28 9.52
CA ALA A 918 12.31 -43.07 9.07
C ALA A 918 12.62 -43.95 7.85
N PHE A 919 13.66 -43.60 7.07
CA PHE A 919 14.03 -44.32 5.85
C PHE A 919 15.16 -45.32 6.12
N ARG A 920 15.16 -46.42 5.37
CA ARG A 920 16.28 -47.36 5.36
C ARG A 920 17.48 -46.74 4.64
N GLU A 921 17.21 -46.00 3.57
CA GLU A 921 18.22 -45.43 2.70
C GLU A 921 17.79 -44.05 2.20
N VAL A 922 18.74 -43.13 2.03
CA VAL A 922 18.54 -41.90 1.24
C VAL A 922 19.54 -41.86 0.11
N THR A 923 19.04 -41.62 -1.10
CA THR A 923 19.85 -41.50 -2.31
C THR A 923 19.80 -40.07 -2.85
N VAL A 924 20.92 -39.61 -3.40
CA VAL A 924 21.05 -38.30 -4.07
C VAL A 924 21.64 -38.52 -5.45
N ASN A 925 20.90 -38.13 -6.49
CA ASN A 925 21.29 -38.34 -7.89
C ASN A 925 21.71 -39.81 -8.17
N GLY A 926 20.98 -40.76 -7.57
CA GLY A 926 21.21 -42.20 -7.70
C GLY A 926 22.33 -42.79 -6.83
N LYS A 927 22.97 -42.00 -5.95
CA LYS A 927 24.01 -42.48 -5.03
C LYS A 927 23.53 -42.49 -3.59
N VAL A 928 23.81 -43.56 -2.84
CA VAL A 928 23.49 -43.64 -1.42
C VAL A 928 24.32 -42.63 -0.62
N VAL A 929 23.65 -41.80 0.17
CA VAL A 929 24.29 -40.79 1.05
C VAL A 929 23.96 -40.98 2.53
N TYR A 930 22.93 -41.78 2.83
CA TYR A 930 22.53 -42.17 4.17
C TYR A 930 22.00 -43.60 4.11
N GLU A 931 22.45 -44.43 5.06
CA GLU A 931 21.94 -45.79 5.27
C GLU A 931 21.72 -45.96 6.77
N LYS A 932 20.54 -46.46 7.15
CA LYS A 932 20.18 -46.67 8.55
C LYS A 932 20.88 -47.90 9.10
N THR A 933 21.84 -47.69 10.00
CA THR A 933 22.47 -48.78 10.75
C THR A 933 21.47 -49.39 11.74
N LEU A 934 21.13 -50.67 11.60
CA LEU A 934 20.31 -51.40 12.58
C LEU A 934 21.12 -51.73 13.84
N ALA A 935 20.42 -51.87 14.98
CA ALA A 935 21.02 -52.10 16.30
C ALA A 935 21.79 -53.44 16.45
N ASP A 936 21.82 -54.30 15.41
CA ASP A 936 22.56 -55.57 15.39
C ASP A 936 23.88 -55.51 14.58
N GLY A 937 24.24 -54.35 14.04
CA GLY A 937 25.54 -54.10 13.41
C GLY A 937 25.77 -54.82 12.07
N ARG A 938 24.73 -55.26 11.37
CA ARG A 938 24.85 -55.87 10.03
C ARG A 938 24.29 -54.95 8.95
N ASN A 939 25.15 -54.48 8.04
CA ASN A 939 24.71 -53.93 6.74
C ASN A 939 24.27 -55.10 5.84
N ARG A 940 23.19 -54.92 5.07
CA ARG A 940 22.68 -55.92 4.12
C ARG A 940 22.56 -55.34 2.71
#